data_AF-A0A4E9EDI0-F1
#
_entry.id   AF-A0A4E9EDI0-F1
#
_cell.length_a   1.000
_cell.length_b   1.000
_cell.length_c   1.000
_cell.angle_alpha   90.00
_cell.angle_beta   90.00
_cell.angle_gamma   90.00
#
_symmetry.space_group_name_H-M   'P 1'
#
loop_
_entity.id
_entity.type
_entity.pdbx_description
1 polymer ?
#
loop_
_entity_poly.entity_id
_entity_poly.type
_entity_poly.pdbx_seq_one_letter_code
_entity_poly.pdbx_strand_id
1 'polypeptide(L)'
;MSGCNSTTSTGTVQAACNGSTPNPCESNLPCKEETGWRRVIRNFTPSWFAVNMGTGIVSILLHNLPYNAIWVQYISYIFFGLNVVLFTVFTALSIARYTLYPTIWSAMISHPGQSLFLGCFPMGLATIINMMVFSCKHWGDWVIYLAWSLWWFDVWVSVATCVSMPFIVMHRHRPGLENITAALLLPIVPAVVAAATGGIVAEELPNHHQALTTVIASYVLWGIGESFSAIVLALYFHRLTIHSIPPKEVIVSVFLPIGPLGQGGFGIQQLGKVAMHVVPKTNAFGEVAVRAGEMLYVLGVFFGIVMWGFALVWLSFALISIAMMPNVPRNLGAWGYTFPLGVLATCSNALAENLDSDFFKIATMIISLAVVVLWVVVAARTLKLAITGEMFHAPCLKDLREKLIITMDWANHSSPSRLDSFVDELVDVWHLHRTPILFTTCIILVAIRIYFQFNGQKTEVIAFKKAYEEPAKPKVAVEEVKVEHVEIEEKTPTIEPVEEKKNAKSQGPRRIKGGLARKPSKKTEEEKDISRPVVPFVFFCSVTTKTAKIAQAYVEKLGGKLDELSKQSGRQFLKPETRDLTEIDFDDYFLTPYKEYGDADLFYLFLIPSYNIDTINDTFLEHLQETHHDFRIDTAPLSGILGYSVFGFGDKENWPTEADGFCFQAKEVDKWMAKLTGRKRAYPVGMGDMQSDHEERLQEWTQGVEEVIEYVARTGSLGEGLPGSGAADESDVEDIAEDEDDGEVIIEDDATDKKTKGGRDLDDVEDLGRMIRKDDGSTVQKAPLAVDFTNYGSSTKKAVPQGPKKMVAEESPTYKALTKQGYAIVGSHSGVKTCRWTKSALRGRGSCYKWSFYGIASHQCMETTPSLSCSNKCVFCWRHGTNPVGTTWRWVVDPPDLIFDGVKTNHYKKIKMLRGMPGVRAERFAEAMQIRHCALSLVGEPIFYPYINEFLGMLHAERISSFLVCNAQHPDQLADLKAVTQLYVSIDAADKESLRRIDRPLHRDFWERFNRCLDILREKRFSHRTVFRLTLVKGFNVEEEAEGYARLVEQGLPCFVEVKGVTYCGTSTSSNAGLSMSNVPFYWEVVDFVKALEKRLKEKGLKYGIAAEHAHSCCILLASERFYVDEKWHTLIDYKKFFELLEERGAGNFTPEEYMGAPTPEWALWGNGGFDPRDDRVDRKGRKIEAS
;
A
#
# COMPACT_ATOMS: atom_id res chain seq x y z
N MET A 1 -4.27 -49.73 -46.63
CA MET A 1 -4.75 -48.56 -47.36
C MET A 1 -4.22 -47.34 -46.60
N SER A 2 -3.12 -46.69 -46.99
CA SER A 2 -2.81 -45.92 -48.22
C SER A 2 -3.17 -44.42 -48.06
N GLY A 3 -2.23 -43.48 -48.08
CA GLY A 3 -0.76 -43.63 -48.07
C GLY A 3 0.02 -42.32 -48.36
N CYS A 4 1.32 -42.34 -48.05
CA CYS A 4 2.43 -41.58 -48.65
C CYS A 4 2.41 -40.03 -48.79
N ASN A 5 3.31 -39.41 -48.00
CA ASN A 5 4.49 -38.65 -48.47
C ASN A 5 4.50 -37.10 -48.62
N SER A 6 5.74 -36.60 -48.45
CA SER A 6 6.29 -35.26 -48.73
C SER A 6 5.93 -34.14 -47.73
N THR A 7 6.83 -33.31 -47.15
CA THR A 7 8.20 -32.81 -47.46
C THR A 7 8.26 -31.83 -48.65
N THR A 8 8.94 -30.68 -48.65
CA THR A 8 9.93 -30.13 -47.69
C THR A 8 10.06 -28.60 -47.82
N SER A 9 10.40 -27.93 -46.71
CA SER A 9 11.28 -26.72 -46.57
C SER A 9 11.47 -25.67 -47.69
N THR A 10 11.37 -24.38 -47.26
CA THR A 10 12.25 -23.23 -47.59
C THR A 10 12.47 -22.74 -49.03
N GLY A 11 12.38 -21.42 -49.26
CA GLY A 11 13.02 -20.76 -50.41
C GLY A 11 12.53 -19.34 -50.73
N THR A 12 13.28 -18.32 -50.33
CA THR A 12 13.12 -16.90 -50.73
C THR A 12 13.61 -16.64 -52.15
N VAL A 13 12.98 -15.72 -52.92
CA VAL A 13 13.57 -14.79 -53.93
C VAL A 13 12.44 -13.98 -54.64
N GLN A 14 12.59 -12.81 -55.29
CA GLN A 14 13.34 -11.55 -55.04
C GLN A 14 13.11 -10.59 -56.25
N ALA A 15 12.79 -9.31 -56.01
CA ALA A 15 12.86 -8.19 -56.99
C ALA A 15 12.83 -6.84 -56.20
N ALA A 16 13.60 -5.76 -56.43
CA ALA A 16 14.34 -5.18 -57.58
C ALA A 16 13.44 -4.47 -58.62
N CYS A 17 13.66 -3.22 -59.08
CA CYS A 17 14.51 -2.06 -58.68
C CYS A 17 13.80 -0.78 -59.21
N ASN A 18 14.02 0.45 -58.69
CA ASN A 18 15.04 1.41 -59.17
C ASN A 18 14.86 2.77 -58.44
N GLY A 19 15.93 3.58 -58.33
CA GLY A 19 15.86 4.98 -57.88
C GLY A 19 17.11 5.44 -57.13
N SER A 20 18.09 6.02 -57.84
CA SER A 20 19.46 6.25 -57.32
C SER A 20 19.88 7.73 -57.26
N THR A 21 20.34 8.19 -56.09
CA THR A 21 21.44 9.18 -55.93
C THR A 21 21.98 9.15 -54.48
N PRO A 22 23.23 9.58 -54.19
CA PRO A 22 23.94 9.20 -52.95
C PRO A 22 24.08 10.28 -51.85
N ASN A 23 24.52 9.81 -50.67
CA ASN A 23 24.74 10.51 -49.38
C ASN A 23 25.65 11.77 -49.44
N PRO A 24 25.59 12.64 -48.40
CA PRO A 24 26.57 12.53 -47.30
C PRO A 24 26.05 12.02 -45.94
N CYS A 25 26.99 11.45 -45.17
CA CYS A 25 26.93 10.81 -43.84
C CYS A 25 26.44 11.73 -42.69
N GLU A 26 26.11 11.32 -41.45
CA GLU A 26 25.83 10.04 -40.76
C GLU A 26 25.23 10.39 -39.35
N SER A 27 24.63 9.50 -38.54
CA SER A 27 24.56 8.04 -38.59
C SER A 27 23.17 7.50 -38.19
N ASN A 28 22.57 6.66 -39.05
CA ASN A 28 21.58 5.68 -38.61
C ASN A 28 22.31 4.53 -37.90
N LEU A 29 22.14 4.41 -36.58
CA LEU A 29 22.58 3.26 -35.80
C LEU A 29 21.46 2.87 -34.83
N PRO A 30 21.10 1.58 -34.69
CA PRO A 30 20.29 1.16 -33.57
C PRO A 30 21.04 1.52 -32.28
N CYS A 31 20.32 2.04 -31.28
CA CYS A 31 20.94 2.47 -30.01
C CYS A 31 21.94 1.41 -29.54
N LYS A 32 23.18 1.82 -29.33
CA LYS A 32 24.38 0.96 -29.42
C LYS A 32 24.42 -0.16 -28.37
N GLU A 33 23.46 -0.19 -27.46
CA GLU A 33 23.26 -1.17 -26.39
C GLU A 33 22.17 -2.22 -26.69
N GLU A 34 21.26 -1.97 -27.63
CA GLU A 34 20.08 -2.82 -27.86
C GLU A 34 20.29 -3.93 -28.89
N THR A 35 21.43 -3.92 -29.56
CA THR A 35 21.83 -4.92 -30.56
C THR A 35 23.09 -5.69 -30.15
N GLY A 36 23.16 -6.95 -30.57
CA GLY A 36 24.30 -7.83 -30.33
C GLY A 36 24.63 -8.06 -28.84
N TRP A 37 25.92 -8.21 -28.55
CA TRP A 37 26.45 -8.60 -27.25
C TRP A 37 26.11 -7.64 -26.09
N ARG A 38 25.89 -6.36 -26.38
CA ARG A 38 25.60 -5.35 -25.36
C ARG A 38 24.22 -5.52 -24.73
N ARG A 39 23.22 -5.93 -25.52
CA ARG A 39 21.87 -6.28 -25.03
C ARG A 39 21.91 -7.47 -24.08
N VAL A 40 22.72 -8.47 -24.41
CA VAL A 40 22.92 -9.66 -23.56
C VAL A 40 23.52 -9.27 -22.20
N ILE A 41 24.58 -8.44 -22.19
CA ILE A 41 25.18 -7.94 -20.94
C ILE A 41 24.19 -7.10 -20.14
N ARG A 42 23.53 -6.12 -20.76
CA ARG A 42 22.59 -5.23 -20.06
C ARG A 42 21.46 -6.04 -19.41
N ASN A 43 20.95 -7.05 -20.11
CA ASN A 43 19.82 -7.89 -19.69
C ASN A 43 20.24 -9.10 -18.81
N PHE A 44 21.50 -9.21 -18.37
CA PHE A 44 21.98 -10.36 -17.58
C PHE A 44 21.62 -10.26 -16.08
N THR A 45 20.56 -10.93 -15.64
CA THR A 45 20.07 -10.92 -14.24
C THR A 45 20.87 -11.81 -13.29
N PRO A 46 20.92 -11.50 -11.97
CA PRO A 46 21.51 -12.39 -10.96
C PRO A 46 20.90 -13.81 -10.92
N SER A 47 19.64 -13.96 -11.36
CA SER A 47 18.97 -15.26 -11.44
C SER A 47 19.67 -16.30 -12.35
N TRP A 48 20.55 -15.88 -13.27
CA TRP A 48 21.37 -16.81 -14.06
C TRP A 48 22.36 -17.61 -13.21
N PHE A 49 22.79 -17.12 -12.04
CA PHE A 49 23.63 -17.91 -11.14
C PHE A 49 22.89 -19.13 -10.54
N ALA A 50 21.56 -19.20 -10.62
CA ALA A 50 20.82 -20.43 -10.29
C ALA A 50 21.12 -21.59 -11.26
N VAL A 51 21.46 -21.28 -12.52
CA VAL A 51 21.94 -22.27 -13.51
C VAL A 51 23.27 -22.87 -13.06
N ASN A 52 24.16 -22.04 -12.53
CA ASN A 52 25.45 -22.45 -11.99
C ASN A 52 25.28 -23.33 -10.75
N MET A 53 24.57 -22.81 -9.74
CA MET A 53 24.23 -23.53 -8.51
C MET A 53 23.60 -24.91 -8.80
N GLY A 54 22.69 -24.99 -9.78
CA GLY A 54 22.08 -26.24 -10.22
C GLY A 54 23.00 -27.20 -11.01
N THR A 55 24.04 -26.69 -11.66
CA THR A 55 25.02 -27.50 -12.41
C THR A 55 26.14 -28.01 -11.50
N GLY A 56 26.59 -27.18 -10.56
CA GLY A 56 27.57 -27.56 -9.55
C GLY A 56 27.08 -28.66 -8.60
N ILE A 57 25.83 -28.60 -8.14
CA ILE A 57 25.28 -29.66 -7.29
C ILE A 57 25.17 -31.01 -8.03
N VAL A 58 24.85 -31.01 -9.33
CA VAL A 58 24.87 -32.24 -10.16
C VAL A 58 26.28 -32.82 -10.24
N SER A 59 27.29 -31.98 -10.42
CA SER A 59 28.70 -32.42 -10.42
C SER A 59 29.09 -33.08 -9.09
N ILE A 60 28.74 -32.47 -7.96
CA ILE A 60 28.99 -32.99 -6.59
C ILE A 60 28.28 -34.34 -6.38
N LEU A 61 27.00 -34.46 -6.74
CA LEU A 61 26.24 -35.70 -6.57
C LEU A 61 26.82 -36.85 -7.40
N LEU A 62 27.22 -36.59 -8.65
CA LEU A 62 27.86 -37.59 -9.50
C LEU A 62 29.26 -38.00 -9.03
N HIS A 63 29.94 -37.16 -8.23
CA HIS A 63 31.19 -37.53 -7.55
C HIS A 63 30.90 -38.44 -6.34
N ASN A 64 29.93 -38.04 -5.51
CA ASN A 64 29.62 -38.64 -4.22
C ASN A 64 28.47 -39.67 -4.26
N LEU A 65 28.30 -40.41 -5.36
CA LEU A 65 27.32 -41.51 -5.41
C LEU A 65 27.78 -42.71 -4.56
N PRO A 66 26.91 -43.34 -3.74
CA PRO A 66 27.28 -44.51 -2.95
C PRO A 66 27.54 -45.76 -3.80
N TYR A 67 26.95 -45.85 -5.00
CA TYR A 67 27.25 -46.89 -5.99
C TYR A 67 27.95 -46.28 -7.21
N ASN A 68 29.12 -45.66 -6.98
CA ASN A 68 29.88 -45.00 -8.05
C ASN A 68 30.52 -46.02 -9.01
N ALA A 69 30.62 -45.65 -10.28
CA ALA A 69 31.36 -46.39 -11.30
C ALA A 69 32.26 -45.40 -12.06
N ILE A 70 33.45 -45.83 -12.46
CA ILE A 70 34.54 -44.95 -12.96
C ILE A 70 34.07 -44.03 -14.11
N TRP A 71 33.16 -44.49 -14.97
CA TRP A 71 32.59 -43.68 -16.05
C TRP A 71 31.73 -42.50 -15.57
N VAL A 72 31.08 -42.61 -14.41
CA VAL A 72 30.27 -41.55 -13.79
C VAL A 72 31.15 -40.43 -13.23
N GLN A 73 32.33 -40.76 -12.69
CA GLN A 73 33.30 -39.76 -12.24
C GLN A 73 33.78 -38.87 -13.40
N TYR A 74 34.03 -39.43 -14.58
CA TYR A 74 34.34 -38.62 -15.76
C TYR A 74 33.19 -37.68 -16.16
N ILE A 75 31.92 -38.10 -15.99
CA ILE A 75 30.76 -37.20 -16.20
C ILE A 75 30.73 -36.10 -15.12
N SER A 76 30.99 -36.43 -13.85
CA SER A 76 31.12 -35.43 -12.77
C SER A 76 32.17 -34.36 -13.13
N TYR A 77 33.34 -34.75 -13.64
CA TYR A 77 34.39 -33.81 -14.07
C TYR A 77 34.00 -32.96 -15.30
N ILE A 78 33.24 -33.52 -16.25
CA ILE A 78 32.67 -32.75 -17.37
C ILE A 78 31.68 -31.69 -16.85
N PHE A 79 30.81 -32.05 -15.90
CA PHE A 79 29.90 -31.11 -15.25
C PHE A 79 30.64 -30.08 -14.40
N PHE A 80 31.76 -30.43 -13.76
CA PHE A 80 32.61 -29.48 -13.03
C PHE A 80 33.24 -28.45 -13.98
N GLY A 81 33.85 -28.91 -15.08
CA GLY A 81 34.42 -28.03 -16.10
C GLY A 81 33.36 -27.10 -16.72
N LEU A 82 32.18 -27.62 -17.02
CA LEU A 82 31.03 -26.83 -17.46
C LEU A 82 30.63 -25.77 -16.41
N ASN A 83 30.56 -26.14 -15.13
CA ASN A 83 30.21 -25.23 -14.04
C ASN A 83 31.25 -24.10 -13.88
N VAL A 84 32.55 -24.40 -13.96
CA VAL A 84 33.62 -23.39 -13.90
C VAL A 84 33.56 -22.42 -15.09
N VAL A 85 33.29 -22.93 -16.30
CA VAL A 85 33.10 -22.10 -17.50
C VAL A 85 31.85 -21.22 -17.35
N LEU A 86 30.71 -21.78 -16.95
CA LEU A 86 29.48 -21.01 -16.72
C LEU A 86 29.68 -19.92 -15.66
N PHE A 87 30.27 -20.24 -14.51
CA PHE A 87 30.53 -19.25 -13.46
C PHE A 87 31.44 -18.13 -13.93
N THR A 88 32.51 -18.46 -14.67
CA THR A 88 33.47 -17.47 -15.16
C THR A 88 32.82 -16.56 -16.21
N VAL A 89 32.02 -17.12 -17.13
CA VAL A 89 31.26 -16.35 -18.12
C VAL A 89 30.20 -15.48 -17.44
N PHE A 90 29.40 -16.02 -16.53
CA PHE A 90 28.35 -15.26 -15.81
C PHE A 90 28.94 -14.17 -14.91
N THR A 91 30.09 -14.42 -14.28
CA THR A 91 30.82 -13.43 -13.48
C THR A 91 31.41 -12.34 -14.37
N ALA A 92 32.03 -12.68 -15.50
CA ALA A 92 32.52 -11.70 -16.47
C ALA A 92 31.40 -10.85 -17.07
N LEU A 93 30.25 -11.45 -17.42
CA LEU A 93 29.05 -10.74 -17.88
C LEU A 93 28.48 -9.83 -16.79
N SER A 94 28.49 -10.25 -15.52
CA SER A 94 28.01 -9.44 -14.39
C SER A 94 28.94 -8.28 -14.06
N ILE A 95 30.26 -8.50 -14.07
CA ILE A 95 31.26 -7.44 -13.92
C ILE A 95 31.11 -6.46 -15.08
N ALA A 96 31.01 -6.92 -16.33
CA ALA A 96 30.78 -6.05 -17.48
C ALA A 96 29.45 -5.27 -17.36
N ARG A 97 28.38 -5.90 -16.87
CA ARG A 97 27.09 -5.25 -16.63
C ARG A 97 27.20 -4.07 -15.66
N TYR A 98 27.84 -4.26 -14.49
CA TYR A 98 27.92 -3.21 -13.47
C TYR A 98 29.08 -2.22 -13.67
N THR A 99 30.11 -2.56 -14.45
CA THR A 99 31.20 -1.63 -14.81
C THR A 99 30.89 -0.76 -16.03
N LEU A 100 30.11 -1.28 -17.00
CA LEU A 100 29.63 -0.48 -18.14
C LEU A 100 28.39 0.33 -17.79
N TYR A 101 27.54 -0.18 -16.88
CA TYR A 101 26.26 0.44 -16.51
C TYR A 101 26.06 0.41 -14.97
N PRO A 102 26.81 1.23 -14.20
CA PRO A 102 26.81 1.17 -12.73
C PRO A 102 25.44 1.45 -12.10
N THR A 103 24.61 2.27 -12.76
CA THR A 103 23.24 2.60 -12.33
C THR A 103 22.33 1.38 -12.18
N ILE A 104 22.57 0.30 -12.94
CA ILE A 104 21.81 -0.97 -12.83
C ILE A 104 21.89 -1.56 -11.42
N TRP A 105 23.02 -1.39 -10.72
CA TRP A 105 23.21 -1.98 -9.39
C TRP A 105 22.16 -1.49 -8.38
N SER A 106 21.88 -0.18 -8.39
CA SER A 106 20.90 0.46 -7.49
C SER A 106 19.46 0.00 -7.79
N ALA A 107 19.08 -0.08 -9.06
CA ALA A 107 17.75 -0.58 -9.47
C ALA A 107 17.58 -2.08 -9.18
N MET A 108 18.61 -2.90 -9.43
CA MET A 108 18.61 -4.33 -9.13
C MET A 108 18.39 -4.61 -7.63
N ILE A 109 19.04 -3.85 -6.75
CA ILE A 109 18.83 -3.92 -5.29
C ILE A 109 17.42 -3.44 -4.90
N SER A 110 16.91 -2.39 -5.55
CA SER A 110 15.60 -1.79 -5.24
C SER A 110 14.39 -2.58 -5.74
N HIS A 111 14.59 -3.63 -6.55
CA HIS A 111 13.52 -4.45 -7.09
C HIS A 111 13.25 -5.66 -6.16
N PRO A 112 12.03 -5.85 -5.63
CA PRO A 112 11.75 -6.81 -4.55
C PRO A 112 11.99 -8.28 -4.93
N GLY A 113 11.71 -8.69 -6.17
CA GLY A 113 11.97 -10.07 -6.63
C GLY A 113 13.41 -10.37 -7.08
N GLN A 114 14.04 -9.48 -7.86
CA GLN A 114 15.36 -9.71 -8.46
C GLN A 114 16.52 -9.64 -7.45
N SER A 115 16.43 -8.76 -6.45
CA SER A 115 17.47 -8.58 -5.42
C SER A 115 17.73 -9.87 -4.62
N LEU A 116 16.70 -10.66 -4.35
CA LEU A 116 16.79 -11.94 -3.63
C LEU A 116 17.70 -12.98 -4.32
N PHE A 117 17.81 -12.93 -5.66
CA PHE A 117 18.67 -13.83 -6.42
C PHE A 117 20.17 -13.49 -6.31
N LEU A 118 20.56 -12.39 -5.65
CA LEU A 118 21.97 -12.08 -5.42
C LEU A 118 22.68 -13.17 -4.61
N GLY A 119 21.96 -13.86 -3.70
CA GLY A 119 22.46 -15.01 -2.96
C GLY A 119 22.80 -16.24 -3.83
N CYS A 120 22.33 -16.31 -5.08
CA CYS A 120 22.73 -17.39 -5.99
C CYS A 120 24.20 -17.30 -6.42
N PHE A 121 24.85 -16.12 -6.31
CA PHE A 121 26.27 -15.96 -6.61
C PHE A 121 27.18 -16.76 -5.65
N PRO A 122 27.16 -16.54 -4.31
CA PRO A 122 27.97 -17.34 -3.39
C PRO A 122 27.59 -18.82 -3.40
N MET A 123 26.29 -19.17 -3.43
CA MET A 123 25.89 -20.59 -3.55
C MET A 123 26.44 -21.25 -4.83
N GLY A 124 26.60 -20.49 -5.92
CA GLY A 124 27.28 -20.95 -7.13
C GLY A 124 28.78 -21.17 -6.91
N LEU A 125 29.48 -20.21 -6.29
CA LEU A 125 30.91 -20.29 -5.98
C LEU A 125 31.26 -21.45 -5.04
N ALA A 126 30.48 -21.64 -3.98
CA ALA A 126 30.65 -22.72 -3.01
C ALA A 126 30.65 -24.12 -3.67
N THR A 127 29.81 -24.35 -4.70
CA THR A 127 29.83 -25.64 -5.44
C THR A 127 31.15 -25.89 -6.19
N ILE A 128 31.82 -24.81 -6.64
CA ILE A 128 33.13 -24.90 -7.30
C ILE A 128 34.22 -25.18 -6.27
N ILE A 129 34.19 -24.50 -5.11
CA ILE A 129 35.12 -24.74 -4.00
C ILE A 129 35.05 -26.21 -3.56
N ASN A 130 33.85 -26.76 -3.37
CA ASN A 130 33.65 -28.18 -3.03
C ASN A 130 34.29 -29.12 -4.06
N MET A 131 34.03 -28.92 -5.36
CA MET A 131 34.60 -29.77 -6.41
C MET A 131 36.12 -29.56 -6.61
N MET A 132 36.66 -28.38 -6.32
CA MET A 132 38.11 -28.16 -6.28
C MET A 132 38.78 -29.00 -5.19
N VAL A 133 38.18 -29.08 -3.99
CA VAL A 133 38.68 -29.93 -2.91
C VAL A 133 38.58 -31.42 -3.30
N PHE A 134 37.40 -31.88 -3.74
CA PHE A 134 37.20 -33.29 -4.10
C PHE A 134 38.06 -33.76 -5.30
N SER A 135 38.16 -32.96 -6.36
CA SER A 135 38.80 -33.38 -7.62
C SER A 135 40.27 -32.97 -7.74
N CYS A 136 40.62 -31.75 -7.32
CA CYS A 136 41.92 -31.13 -7.63
C CYS A 136 42.94 -31.23 -6.49
N LYS A 137 42.61 -31.81 -5.33
CA LYS A 137 43.54 -32.10 -4.22
C LYS A 137 44.86 -32.75 -4.68
N HIS A 138 44.80 -33.63 -5.67
CA HIS A 138 45.97 -34.31 -6.26
C HIS A 138 46.97 -33.39 -6.97
N TRP A 139 46.64 -32.11 -7.20
CA TRP A 139 47.55 -31.11 -7.79
C TRP A 139 48.39 -30.37 -6.73
N GLY A 140 48.21 -30.69 -5.44
CA GLY A 140 49.01 -30.20 -4.32
C GLY A 140 48.37 -29.08 -3.50
N ASP A 141 48.90 -28.88 -2.29
CA ASP A 141 48.35 -28.04 -1.21
C ASP A 141 47.98 -26.61 -1.61
N TRP A 142 48.63 -26.05 -2.64
CA TRP A 142 48.32 -24.71 -3.16
C TRP A 142 46.85 -24.61 -3.64
N VAL A 143 46.26 -25.70 -4.13
CA VAL A 143 44.83 -25.75 -4.50
C VAL A 143 43.94 -25.66 -3.26
N ILE A 144 44.36 -26.27 -2.14
CA ILE A 144 43.63 -26.26 -0.87
C ILE A 144 43.68 -24.85 -0.25
N TYR A 145 44.85 -24.20 -0.26
CA TYR A 145 44.96 -22.80 0.17
C TYR A 145 44.20 -21.83 -0.77
N LEU A 146 44.13 -22.11 -2.08
CA LEU A 146 43.28 -21.36 -3.00
C LEU A 146 41.79 -21.57 -2.71
N ALA A 147 41.35 -22.81 -2.48
CA ALA A 147 39.97 -23.13 -2.09
C ALA A 147 39.58 -22.44 -0.77
N TRP A 148 40.47 -22.42 0.21
CA TRP A 148 40.29 -21.71 1.48
C TRP A 148 40.25 -20.19 1.33
N SER A 149 41.05 -19.63 0.43
CA SER A 149 41.04 -18.20 0.12
C SER A 149 39.74 -17.78 -0.59
N LEU A 150 39.28 -18.60 -1.54
CA LEU A 150 37.97 -18.42 -2.19
C LEU A 150 36.81 -18.61 -1.21
N TRP A 151 36.95 -19.51 -0.24
CA TRP A 151 35.95 -19.71 0.81
C TRP A 151 35.83 -18.49 1.74
N TRP A 152 36.93 -17.85 2.15
CA TRP A 152 36.82 -16.62 2.93
C TRP A 152 36.13 -15.47 2.17
N PHE A 153 36.32 -15.40 0.85
CA PHE A 153 35.57 -14.48 0.00
C PHE A 153 34.08 -14.86 -0.08
N ASP A 154 33.76 -16.15 -0.26
CA ASP A 154 32.40 -16.69 -0.28
C ASP A 154 31.65 -16.44 1.04
N VAL A 155 32.33 -16.60 2.18
CA VAL A 155 31.85 -16.27 3.53
C VAL A 155 31.51 -14.78 3.65
N TRP A 156 32.40 -13.89 3.21
CA TRP A 156 32.17 -12.45 3.27
C TRP A 156 30.94 -12.04 2.44
N VAL A 157 30.84 -12.54 1.20
CA VAL A 157 29.68 -12.28 0.33
C VAL A 157 28.39 -12.88 0.92
N SER A 158 28.45 -14.10 1.45
CA SER A 158 27.29 -14.79 2.06
C SER A 158 26.74 -14.06 3.28
N VAL A 159 27.61 -13.59 4.18
CA VAL A 159 27.20 -12.78 5.34
C VAL A 159 26.64 -11.44 4.88
N ALA A 160 27.29 -10.79 3.90
CA ALA A 160 26.80 -9.52 3.34
C ALA A 160 25.39 -9.67 2.74
N THR A 161 25.09 -10.73 1.98
CA THR A 161 23.73 -10.97 1.46
C THR A 161 22.75 -11.34 2.56
N CYS A 162 23.16 -12.17 3.53
CA CYS A 162 22.30 -12.65 4.62
C CYS A 162 21.88 -11.53 5.57
N VAL A 163 22.70 -10.50 5.77
CA VAL A 163 22.36 -9.33 6.62
C VAL A 163 21.66 -8.23 5.82
N SER A 164 22.20 -7.86 4.65
CA SER A 164 21.68 -6.69 3.90
C SER A 164 20.30 -6.92 3.28
N MET A 165 20.04 -8.09 2.67
CA MET A 165 18.80 -8.29 1.93
C MET A 165 17.56 -8.36 2.83
N PRO A 166 17.54 -9.07 3.99
CA PRO A 166 16.44 -8.99 4.94
C PRO A 166 16.22 -7.56 5.45
N PHE A 167 17.28 -6.80 5.72
CA PHE A 167 17.17 -5.40 6.15
C PHE A 167 16.52 -4.51 5.07
N ILE A 168 16.95 -4.66 3.80
CA ILE A 168 16.36 -3.95 2.66
C ILE A 168 14.90 -4.35 2.45
N VAL A 169 14.55 -5.63 2.61
CA VAL A 169 13.16 -6.11 2.53
C VAL A 169 12.30 -5.49 3.64
N MET A 170 12.77 -5.48 4.89
CA MET A 170 12.06 -4.89 6.03
C MET A 170 11.91 -3.36 5.91
N HIS A 171 12.94 -2.65 5.47
CA HIS A 171 12.92 -1.19 5.44
C HIS A 171 12.24 -0.63 4.17
N ARG A 172 12.63 -1.13 3.00
CA ARG A 172 12.34 -0.56 1.67
C ARG A 172 11.24 -1.29 0.91
N HIS A 173 11.21 -2.62 0.91
CA HIS A 173 10.23 -3.39 0.11
C HIS A 173 8.89 -3.62 0.83
N ARG A 174 8.90 -3.73 2.17
CA ARG A 174 7.72 -3.87 3.07
C ARG A 174 6.58 -4.75 2.50
N PRO A 175 6.86 -5.99 2.04
CA PRO A 175 5.84 -6.83 1.42
C PRO A 175 4.73 -7.22 2.41
N GLY A 176 3.47 -7.05 2.00
CA GLY A 176 2.30 -7.58 2.71
C GLY A 176 2.34 -9.12 2.83
N LEU A 177 1.59 -9.68 3.79
CA LEU A 177 1.67 -11.11 4.13
C LEU A 177 1.33 -12.03 2.95
N GLU A 178 0.36 -11.66 2.11
CA GLU A 178 0.02 -12.36 0.87
C GLU A 178 1.20 -12.49 -0.11
N ASN A 179 2.07 -11.47 -0.15
CA ASN A 179 3.19 -11.32 -1.08
C ASN A 179 4.51 -11.92 -0.54
N ILE A 180 4.51 -12.45 0.69
CA ILE A 180 5.64 -13.23 1.22
C ILE A 180 5.73 -14.56 0.46
N THR A 181 6.90 -14.84 -0.11
CA THR A 181 7.23 -16.07 -0.83
C THR A 181 8.50 -16.70 -0.28
N ALA A 182 8.68 -18.01 -0.51
CA ALA A 182 9.89 -18.73 -0.09
C ALA A 182 11.19 -18.26 -0.79
N ALA A 183 11.11 -17.37 -1.78
CA ALA A 183 12.28 -16.72 -2.37
C ALA A 183 13.09 -15.88 -1.36
N LEU A 184 12.48 -15.48 -0.23
CA LEU A 184 13.19 -14.83 0.89
C LEU A 184 14.30 -15.70 1.52
N LEU A 185 14.31 -17.02 1.27
CA LEU A 185 15.41 -17.90 1.68
C LEU A 185 16.67 -17.74 0.81
N LEU A 186 16.56 -17.28 -0.44
CA LEU A 186 17.68 -17.19 -1.39
C LEU A 186 18.87 -16.33 -0.90
N PRO A 187 18.71 -15.19 -0.21
CA PRO A 187 19.84 -14.46 0.39
C PRO A 187 20.33 -15.01 1.74
N ILE A 188 19.58 -15.91 2.41
CA ILE A 188 19.88 -16.45 3.76
C ILE A 188 20.63 -17.79 3.67
N VAL A 189 20.17 -18.70 2.79
CA VAL A 189 20.78 -20.01 2.54
C VAL A 189 22.28 -19.97 2.18
N PRO A 190 22.85 -18.93 1.53
CA PRO A 190 24.30 -18.82 1.32
C PRO A 190 25.14 -19.04 2.57
N ALA A 191 24.74 -18.51 3.74
CA ALA A 191 25.46 -18.72 4.98
C ALA A 191 25.50 -20.20 5.40
N VAL A 192 24.40 -20.94 5.17
CA VAL A 192 24.30 -22.40 5.42
C VAL A 192 25.16 -23.19 4.42
N VAL A 193 25.23 -22.74 3.16
CA VAL A 193 26.08 -23.35 2.13
C VAL A 193 27.56 -23.13 2.42
N ALA A 194 27.95 -21.91 2.76
CA ALA A 194 29.31 -21.53 3.13
C ALA A 194 29.77 -22.26 4.39
N ALA A 195 28.90 -22.45 5.38
CA ALA A 195 29.19 -23.25 6.58
C ALA A 195 29.58 -24.69 6.24
N ALA A 196 28.77 -25.38 5.42
CA ALA A 196 29.04 -26.76 4.99
C ALA A 196 30.31 -26.87 4.11
N THR A 197 30.52 -25.91 3.21
CA THR A 197 31.73 -25.81 2.36
C THR A 197 32.98 -25.60 3.21
N GLY A 198 32.90 -24.78 4.26
CA GLY A 198 33.99 -24.62 5.22
C GLY A 198 34.30 -25.91 5.98
N GLY A 199 33.31 -26.76 6.23
CA GLY A 199 33.51 -28.12 6.74
C GLY A 199 34.26 -29.02 5.75
N ILE A 200 33.99 -28.93 4.45
CA ILE A 200 34.73 -29.68 3.41
C ILE A 200 36.18 -29.18 3.30
N VAL A 201 36.39 -27.86 3.31
CA VAL A 201 37.74 -27.25 3.26
C VAL A 201 38.55 -27.54 4.53
N ALA A 202 37.91 -27.54 5.70
CA ALA A 202 38.57 -27.81 6.98
C ALA A 202 39.01 -29.27 7.17
N GLU A 203 38.40 -30.23 6.47
CA GLU A 203 38.84 -31.63 6.49
C GLU A 203 40.23 -31.81 5.86
N GLU A 204 40.59 -30.94 4.91
CA GLU A 204 41.77 -31.08 4.05
C GLU A 204 42.87 -30.02 4.31
N LEU A 205 42.65 -29.07 5.22
CA LEU A 205 43.63 -28.03 5.54
C LEU A 205 44.86 -28.60 6.29
N PRO A 206 46.10 -28.44 5.76
CA PRO A 206 47.31 -28.97 6.41
C PRO A 206 47.62 -28.37 7.79
N ASN A 207 47.10 -27.18 8.08
CA ASN A 207 47.36 -26.46 9.33
C ASN A 207 46.16 -26.54 10.29
N HIS A 208 46.31 -27.33 11.34
CA HIS A 208 45.28 -27.58 12.36
C HIS A 208 44.69 -26.30 13.01
N HIS A 209 45.46 -25.21 13.16
CA HIS A 209 44.92 -23.95 13.68
C HIS A 209 44.02 -23.23 12.67
N GLN A 210 44.34 -23.31 11.37
CA GLN A 210 43.50 -22.76 10.29
C GLN A 210 42.25 -23.62 10.10
N ALA A 211 42.38 -24.95 10.18
CA ALA A 211 41.24 -25.87 10.19
C ALA A 211 40.28 -25.57 11.36
N LEU A 212 40.78 -25.43 12.60
CA LEU A 212 39.96 -25.06 13.76
C LEU A 212 39.25 -23.71 13.57
N THR A 213 39.97 -22.70 13.07
CA THR A 213 39.39 -21.37 12.78
C THR A 213 38.25 -21.47 11.76
N THR A 214 38.44 -22.30 10.73
CA THR A 214 37.45 -22.57 9.68
C THR A 214 36.22 -23.27 10.24
N VAL A 215 36.39 -24.30 11.07
CA VAL A 215 35.29 -25.02 11.76
C VAL A 215 34.49 -24.08 12.67
N ILE A 216 35.15 -23.25 13.49
CA ILE A 216 34.48 -22.30 14.39
C ILE A 216 33.66 -21.28 13.58
N ALA A 217 34.26 -20.69 12.53
CA ALA A 217 33.55 -19.77 11.64
C ALA A 217 32.35 -20.44 10.94
N SER A 218 32.49 -21.69 10.48
CA SER A 218 31.38 -22.45 9.92
C SER A 218 30.25 -22.73 10.92
N TYR A 219 30.53 -23.04 12.19
CA TYR A 219 29.48 -23.18 13.20
C TYR A 219 28.72 -21.87 13.44
N VAL A 220 29.40 -20.72 13.41
CA VAL A 220 28.77 -19.39 13.50
C VAL A 220 27.89 -19.11 12.26
N LEU A 221 28.39 -19.41 11.05
CA LEU A 221 27.65 -19.24 9.80
C LEU A 221 26.41 -20.13 9.73
N TRP A 222 26.51 -21.39 10.19
CA TRP A 222 25.38 -22.31 10.31
C TRP A 222 24.34 -21.75 11.28
N GLY A 223 24.77 -21.30 12.47
CA GLY A 223 23.88 -20.70 13.47
C GLY A 223 23.13 -19.47 12.96
N ILE A 224 23.81 -18.58 12.21
CA ILE A 224 23.17 -17.41 11.58
C ILE A 224 22.17 -17.84 10.50
N GLY A 225 22.62 -18.64 9.53
CA GLY A 225 21.83 -19.00 8.36
C GLY A 225 20.61 -19.87 8.71
N GLU A 226 20.76 -20.84 9.61
CA GLU A 226 19.66 -21.73 9.99
C GLU A 226 18.64 -21.02 10.89
N SER A 227 19.07 -20.16 11.82
CA SER A 227 18.15 -19.38 12.67
C SER A 227 17.28 -18.42 11.84
N PHE A 228 17.88 -17.72 10.87
CA PHE A 228 17.12 -16.87 9.95
C PHE A 228 16.22 -17.69 9.02
N SER A 229 16.67 -18.87 8.57
CA SER A 229 15.86 -19.78 7.77
C SER A 229 14.64 -20.28 8.55
N ALA A 230 14.79 -20.66 9.81
CA ALA A 230 13.68 -21.09 10.68
C ALA A 230 12.61 -20.00 10.86
N ILE A 231 13.01 -18.73 11.02
CA ILE A 231 12.08 -17.59 11.10
C ILE A 231 11.31 -17.43 9.78
N VAL A 232 12.00 -17.46 8.64
CA VAL A 232 11.36 -17.33 7.31
C VAL A 232 10.46 -18.54 6.99
N LEU A 233 10.84 -19.75 7.39
CA LEU A 233 10.01 -20.96 7.27
C LEU A 233 8.73 -20.87 8.12
N ALA A 234 8.82 -20.36 9.35
CA ALA A 234 7.64 -20.15 10.20
C ALA A 234 6.69 -19.09 9.61
N LEU A 235 7.23 -17.97 9.11
CA LEU A 235 6.46 -16.93 8.42
C LEU A 235 5.81 -17.46 7.13
N TYR A 236 6.53 -18.24 6.34
CA TYR A 236 6.03 -18.82 5.09
C TYR A 236 4.96 -19.89 5.33
N PHE A 237 5.13 -20.74 6.36
CA PHE A 237 4.09 -21.67 6.79
C PHE A 237 2.83 -20.92 7.26
N HIS A 238 3.00 -19.86 8.07
CA HIS A 238 1.87 -19.02 8.49
C HIS A 238 1.13 -18.40 7.29
N ARG A 239 1.87 -17.84 6.33
CA ARG A 239 1.36 -17.32 5.06
C ARG A 239 0.57 -18.38 4.26
N LEU A 240 1.05 -19.62 4.21
CA LEU A 240 0.34 -20.74 3.56
C LEU A 240 -0.92 -21.21 4.31
N THR A 241 -1.02 -20.99 5.63
CA THR A 241 -2.23 -21.32 6.40
C THR A 241 -3.32 -20.26 6.35
N ILE A 242 -2.98 -19.01 5.98
CA ILE A 242 -3.95 -17.91 5.84
C ILE A 242 -4.34 -17.67 4.37
N HIS A 243 -3.37 -17.70 3.46
CA HIS A 243 -3.57 -17.36 2.04
C HIS A 243 -3.39 -18.60 1.16
N SER A 244 -4.19 -18.68 0.08
CA SER A 244 -4.12 -19.73 -0.94
C SER A 244 -2.71 -19.99 -1.47
N ILE A 245 -2.47 -21.22 -1.95
CA ILE A 245 -1.21 -21.69 -2.56
C ILE A 245 -0.66 -20.62 -3.54
N PRO A 246 0.66 -20.34 -3.54
CA PRO A 246 1.25 -19.28 -4.36
C PRO A 246 0.87 -19.37 -5.85
N PRO A 247 0.77 -18.22 -6.56
CA PRO A 247 0.39 -18.19 -7.95
C PRO A 247 1.41 -18.93 -8.85
N LYS A 248 0.94 -19.39 -10.01
CA LYS A 248 1.61 -20.40 -10.86
C LYS A 248 3.04 -19.99 -11.22
N GLU A 249 3.26 -18.69 -11.41
CA GLU A 249 4.50 -18.05 -11.86
C GLU A 249 5.66 -18.28 -10.87
N VAL A 250 5.34 -18.43 -9.58
CA VAL A 250 6.29 -18.61 -8.48
C VAL A 250 6.18 -19.98 -7.80
N ILE A 251 5.39 -20.92 -8.34
CA ILE A 251 5.12 -22.22 -7.67
C ILE A 251 6.38 -23.06 -7.41
N VAL A 252 7.42 -22.87 -8.22
CA VAL A 252 8.73 -23.54 -8.03
C VAL A 252 9.38 -23.18 -6.69
N SER A 253 9.06 -22.01 -6.14
CA SER A 253 9.61 -21.55 -4.84
C SER A 253 9.21 -22.46 -3.66
N VAL A 254 8.16 -23.28 -3.79
CA VAL A 254 7.75 -24.25 -2.75
C VAL A 254 8.83 -25.33 -2.50
N PHE A 255 9.81 -25.51 -3.39
CA PHE A 255 10.98 -26.37 -3.17
C PHE A 255 12.10 -25.71 -2.33
N LEU A 256 12.17 -24.38 -2.26
CA LEU A 256 13.25 -23.66 -1.57
C LEU A 256 13.35 -23.96 -0.06
N PRO A 257 12.28 -24.24 0.70
CA PRO A 257 12.34 -24.76 2.07
C PRO A 257 13.21 -26.00 2.28
N ILE A 258 13.38 -26.84 1.25
CA ILE A 258 14.23 -28.04 1.30
C ILE A 258 15.73 -27.63 1.30
N GLY A 259 16.05 -26.43 0.80
CA GLY A 259 17.41 -25.88 0.71
C GLY A 259 18.14 -25.78 2.05
N PRO A 260 17.67 -24.97 3.02
CA PRO A 260 18.31 -24.87 4.34
C PRO A 260 18.25 -26.20 5.09
N LEU A 261 17.13 -26.92 5.04
CA LEU A 261 16.97 -28.18 5.77
C LEU A 261 17.93 -29.28 5.27
N GLY A 262 18.09 -29.43 3.96
CA GLY A 262 19.06 -30.36 3.38
C GLY A 262 20.51 -29.89 3.58
N GLN A 263 20.84 -28.66 3.20
CA GLN A 263 22.22 -28.17 3.29
C GLN A 263 22.69 -28.00 4.73
N GLY A 264 21.83 -27.55 5.64
CA GLY A 264 22.11 -27.41 7.07
C GLY A 264 22.25 -28.76 7.75
N GLY A 265 21.42 -29.75 7.37
CA GLY A 265 21.54 -31.14 7.81
C GLY A 265 22.81 -31.83 7.31
N PHE A 266 23.26 -31.54 6.09
CA PHE A 266 24.56 -31.97 5.57
C PHE A 266 25.72 -31.24 6.29
N GLY A 267 25.63 -29.92 6.44
CA GLY A 267 26.67 -29.08 7.02
C GLY A 267 26.96 -29.40 8.48
N ILE A 268 25.93 -29.62 9.30
CA ILE A 268 26.13 -29.93 10.72
C ILE A 268 26.76 -31.32 10.93
N GLN A 269 26.46 -32.29 10.05
CA GLN A 269 27.14 -33.59 10.01
C GLN A 269 28.63 -33.45 9.62
N GLN A 270 28.92 -32.74 8.53
CA GLN A 270 30.29 -32.53 8.06
C GLN A 270 31.13 -31.77 9.10
N LEU A 271 30.57 -30.76 9.77
CA LEU A 271 31.26 -30.04 10.84
C LEU A 271 31.50 -30.92 12.06
N GLY A 272 30.54 -31.77 12.44
CA GLY A 272 30.73 -32.76 13.51
C GLY A 272 31.84 -33.77 13.21
N LYS A 273 31.87 -34.30 11.97
CA LYS A 273 32.92 -35.21 11.48
C LYS A 273 34.32 -34.58 11.59
N VAL A 274 34.48 -33.36 11.09
CA VAL A 274 35.77 -32.66 11.12
C VAL A 274 36.14 -32.19 12.52
N ALA A 275 35.18 -31.78 13.36
CA ALA A 275 35.43 -31.43 14.76
C ALA A 275 36.04 -32.61 15.54
N MET A 276 35.58 -33.84 15.31
CA MET A 276 36.16 -35.06 15.91
C MET A 276 37.66 -35.23 15.62
N HIS A 277 38.15 -34.78 14.46
CA HIS A 277 39.54 -34.96 14.04
C HIS A 277 40.43 -33.73 14.24
N VAL A 278 39.84 -32.53 14.28
CA VAL A 278 40.57 -31.26 14.41
C VAL A 278 40.66 -30.81 15.87
N VAL A 279 39.56 -30.86 16.64
CA VAL A 279 39.53 -30.35 18.03
C VAL A 279 40.59 -31.05 18.91
N PRO A 280 40.74 -32.39 18.92
CA PRO A 280 41.72 -33.07 19.78
C PRO A 280 43.18 -32.79 19.46
N LYS A 281 43.47 -32.18 18.30
CA LYS A 281 44.83 -31.80 17.86
C LYS A 281 45.17 -30.34 18.18
N THR A 282 44.35 -29.67 18.97
CA THR A 282 44.49 -28.25 19.32
C THR A 282 44.19 -28.02 20.80
N ASN A 283 44.63 -26.89 21.36
CA ASN A 283 44.40 -26.56 22.77
C ASN A 283 42.92 -26.19 23.09
N ALA A 284 41.99 -26.32 22.14
CA ALA A 284 40.57 -26.04 22.36
C ALA A 284 39.96 -27.07 23.32
N PHE A 285 39.18 -26.61 24.30
CA PHE A 285 38.56 -27.42 25.37
C PHE A 285 39.54 -28.16 26.31
N GLY A 286 40.86 -27.95 26.19
CA GLY A 286 41.86 -28.53 27.09
C GLY A 286 41.80 -30.05 27.17
N GLU A 287 41.82 -30.61 28.39
CA GLU A 287 41.73 -32.06 28.64
C GLU A 287 40.44 -32.72 28.09
N VAL A 288 39.40 -31.93 27.79
CA VAL A 288 38.10 -32.43 27.33
C VAL A 288 37.99 -32.47 25.79
N ALA A 289 39.03 -32.05 25.06
CA ALA A 289 39.03 -31.90 23.60
C ALA A 289 38.52 -33.15 22.82
N VAL A 290 38.89 -34.35 23.26
CA VAL A 290 38.42 -35.63 22.66
C VAL A 290 36.89 -35.76 22.78
N ARG A 291 36.37 -35.65 24.01
CA ARG A 291 34.93 -35.78 24.30
C ARG A 291 34.10 -34.68 23.65
N ALA A 292 34.66 -33.47 23.53
CA ALA A 292 34.04 -32.37 22.81
C ALA A 292 33.86 -32.69 21.32
N GLY A 293 34.89 -33.24 20.67
CA GLY A 293 34.82 -33.71 19.28
C GLY A 293 33.80 -34.83 19.07
N GLU A 294 33.80 -35.85 19.94
CA GLU A 294 32.83 -36.95 19.94
C GLU A 294 31.37 -36.44 20.08
N MET A 295 31.13 -35.54 21.03
CA MET A 295 29.81 -34.95 21.28
C MET A 295 29.32 -34.11 20.09
N LEU A 296 30.20 -33.32 19.45
CA LEU A 296 29.86 -32.53 18.26
C LEU A 296 29.52 -33.42 17.05
N TYR A 297 30.18 -34.56 16.88
CA TYR A 297 29.82 -35.54 15.86
C TYR A 297 28.44 -36.15 16.10
N VAL A 298 28.18 -36.68 17.30
CA VAL A 298 26.89 -37.33 17.62
C VAL A 298 25.72 -36.35 17.49
N LEU A 299 25.89 -35.10 17.95
CA LEU A 299 24.90 -34.04 17.75
C LEU A 299 24.71 -33.70 16.27
N GLY A 300 25.79 -33.65 15.47
CA GLY A 300 25.72 -33.43 14.03
C GLY A 300 24.88 -34.48 13.30
N VAL A 301 25.08 -35.76 13.60
CA VAL A 301 24.27 -36.85 13.03
C VAL A 301 22.81 -36.75 13.49
N PHE A 302 22.57 -36.47 14.79
CA PHE A 302 21.21 -36.31 15.32
C PHE A 302 20.44 -35.16 14.64
N PHE A 303 21.04 -33.97 14.55
CA PHE A 303 20.41 -32.82 13.87
C PHE A 303 20.23 -33.09 12.37
N GLY A 304 21.18 -33.78 11.72
CA GLY A 304 21.04 -34.24 10.33
C GLY A 304 19.78 -35.07 10.10
N ILE A 305 19.49 -36.05 10.97
CA ILE A 305 18.27 -36.87 10.89
C ILE A 305 17.01 -36.02 11.07
N VAL A 306 16.99 -35.11 12.05
CA VAL A 306 15.84 -34.25 12.35
C VAL A 306 15.53 -33.30 11.17
N MET A 307 16.56 -32.66 10.61
CA MET A 307 16.40 -31.74 9.48
C MET A 307 15.99 -32.47 8.19
N TRP A 308 16.56 -33.66 7.94
CA TRP A 308 16.15 -34.53 6.82
C TRP A 308 14.68 -34.96 6.93
N GLY A 309 14.23 -35.35 8.13
CA GLY A 309 12.83 -35.68 8.40
C GLY A 309 11.86 -34.51 8.16
N PHE A 310 12.25 -33.29 8.54
CA PHE A 310 11.44 -32.09 8.27
C PHE A 310 11.43 -31.72 6.77
N ALA A 311 12.55 -31.93 6.06
CA ALA A 311 12.64 -31.69 4.62
C ALA A 311 11.66 -32.55 3.80
N LEU A 312 11.38 -33.80 4.23
CA LEU A 312 10.38 -34.66 3.59
C LEU A 312 8.95 -34.08 3.64
N VAL A 313 8.59 -33.33 4.68
CA VAL A 313 7.27 -32.68 4.79
C VAL A 313 7.13 -31.60 3.71
N TRP A 314 8.16 -30.76 3.55
CA TRP A 314 8.20 -29.74 2.50
C TRP A 314 8.26 -30.33 1.09
N LEU A 315 9.02 -31.41 0.89
CA LEU A 315 9.01 -32.18 -0.36
C LEU A 315 7.61 -32.71 -0.70
N SER A 316 6.89 -33.23 0.29
CA SER A 316 5.52 -33.72 0.12
C SER A 316 4.57 -32.59 -0.30
N PHE A 317 4.62 -31.44 0.37
CA PHE A 317 3.83 -30.26 -0.01
C PHE A 317 4.18 -29.75 -1.41
N ALA A 318 5.46 -29.76 -1.78
CA ALA A 318 5.93 -29.29 -3.08
C ALA A 318 5.47 -30.21 -4.24
N LEU A 319 5.50 -31.53 -4.04
CA LEU A 319 5.00 -32.52 -5.00
C LEU A 319 3.47 -32.44 -5.17
N ILE A 320 2.73 -32.33 -4.07
CA ILE A 320 1.26 -32.15 -4.10
C ILE A 320 0.90 -30.84 -4.83
N SER A 321 1.63 -29.76 -4.56
CA SER A 321 1.41 -28.45 -5.20
C SER A 321 1.62 -28.49 -6.72
N ILE A 322 2.57 -29.28 -7.22
CA ILE A 322 2.73 -29.52 -8.67
C ILE A 322 1.58 -30.38 -9.20
N ALA A 323 1.24 -31.48 -8.52
CA ALA A 323 0.22 -32.43 -8.98
C ALA A 323 -1.17 -31.78 -9.15
N MET A 324 -1.46 -30.73 -8.38
CA MET A 324 -2.71 -29.95 -8.47
C MET A 324 -2.72 -28.88 -9.58
N MET A 325 -1.63 -28.66 -10.33
CA MET A 325 -1.53 -27.59 -11.34
C MET A 325 -1.27 -28.12 -12.77
N PRO A 326 -2.22 -27.96 -13.72
CA PRO A 326 -2.11 -28.58 -15.04
C PRO A 326 -1.13 -27.89 -16.01
N ASN A 327 -0.47 -26.79 -15.63
CA ASN A 327 0.57 -26.13 -16.42
C ASN A 327 1.58 -25.41 -15.51
N VAL A 328 2.87 -25.78 -15.62
CA VAL A 328 4.00 -25.15 -14.92
C VAL A 328 4.64 -24.08 -15.83
N PRO A 329 5.01 -22.88 -15.32
CA PRO A 329 5.57 -21.80 -16.14
C PRO A 329 6.94 -22.15 -16.76
N ARG A 330 7.28 -21.46 -17.85
CA ARG A 330 8.52 -21.63 -18.62
C ARG A 330 9.56 -20.54 -18.31
N ASN A 331 9.73 -20.19 -17.03
CA ASN A 331 10.65 -19.12 -16.59
C ASN A 331 11.94 -19.69 -15.95
N LEU A 332 12.94 -18.83 -15.69
CA LEU A 332 14.18 -19.21 -15.00
C LEU A 332 13.95 -19.75 -13.57
N GLY A 333 12.78 -19.49 -12.97
CA GLY A 333 12.39 -20.04 -11.67
C GLY A 333 12.43 -21.57 -11.63
N ALA A 334 12.27 -22.25 -12.78
CA ALA A 334 12.40 -23.70 -12.93
C ALA A 334 13.77 -24.27 -12.47
N TRP A 335 14.83 -23.45 -12.40
CA TRP A 335 16.11 -23.90 -11.83
C TRP A 335 16.04 -24.20 -10.33
N GLY A 336 15.05 -23.64 -9.62
CA GLY A 336 14.79 -23.86 -8.20
C GLY A 336 14.41 -25.30 -7.82
N TYR A 337 14.19 -26.21 -8.77
CA TYR A 337 14.06 -27.64 -8.48
C TYR A 337 15.39 -28.31 -8.14
N THR A 338 16.47 -27.91 -8.83
CA THR A 338 17.73 -28.70 -8.88
C THR A 338 18.48 -28.68 -7.56
N PHE A 339 18.75 -27.49 -7.02
CA PHE A 339 19.56 -27.32 -5.82
C PHE A 339 18.92 -27.86 -4.53
N PRO A 340 17.64 -27.56 -4.19
CA PRO A 340 17.05 -28.03 -2.93
C PRO A 340 16.94 -29.56 -2.87
N LEU A 341 16.59 -30.22 -3.98
CA LEU A 341 16.60 -31.67 -4.07
C LEU A 341 18.03 -32.25 -4.02
N GLY A 342 19.01 -31.56 -4.60
CA GLY A 342 20.40 -31.99 -4.58
C GLY A 342 21.04 -31.91 -3.19
N VAL A 343 20.78 -30.86 -2.40
CA VAL A 343 21.29 -30.79 -1.01
C VAL A 343 20.56 -31.75 -0.06
N LEU A 344 19.32 -32.13 -0.37
CA LEU A 344 18.66 -33.25 0.32
C LEU A 344 19.35 -34.59 0.01
N ALA A 345 19.85 -34.79 -1.21
CA ALA A 345 20.64 -35.98 -1.56
C ALA A 345 22.03 -35.98 -0.90
N THR A 346 22.75 -34.85 -0.79
CA THR A 346 24.03 -34.82 -0.04
C THR A 346 23.83 -35.07 1.46
N CYS A 347 22.76 -34.54 2.06
CA CYS A 347 22.37 -34.88 3.43
C CYS A 347 22.02 -36.37 3.60
N SER A 348 21.37 -36.96 2.59
CA SER A 348 21.06 -38.39 2.56
C SER A 348 22.33 -39.24 2.47
N ASN A 349 23.33 -38.82 1.70
CA ASN A 349 24.60 -39.53 1.59
C ASN A 349 25.42 -39.46 2.89
N ALA A 350 25.49 -38.29 3.54
CA ALA A 350 26.13 -38.17 4.85
C ALA A 350 25.46 -39.08 5.91
N LEU A 351 24.12 -39.17 5.91
CA LEU A 351 23.40 -40.12 6.77
C LEU A 351 23.66 -41.59 6.38
N ALA A 352 23.87 -41.89 5.10
CA ALA A 352 24.21 -43.22 4.62
C ALA A 352 25.59 -43.68 5.11
N GLU A 353 26.58 -42.78 5.14
CA GLU A 353 27.94 -43.01 5.65
C GLU A 353 27.96 -43.07 7.18
N ASN A 354 27.34 -42.10 7.86
CA ASN A 354 27.37 -41.98 9.33
C ASN A 354 26.56 -43.07 10.06
N LEU A 355 25.61 -43.74 9.39
CA LEU A 355 24.73 -44.78 9.95
C LEU A 355 24.90 -46.16 9.30
N ASP A 356 25.83 -46.31 8.35
CA ASP A 356 25.99 -47.47 7.44
C ASP A 356 24.66 -48.12 6.99
N SER A 357 23.79 -47.31 6.39
CA SER A 357 22.41 -47.71 6.12
C SER A 357 22.07 -47.74 4.63
N ASP A 358 21.82 -48.94 4.11
CA ASP A 358 21.45 -49.15 2.70
C ASP A 358 20.17 -48.42 2.29
N PHE A 359 19.25 -48.14 3.23
CA PHE A 359 18.09 -47.28 2.98
C PHE A 359 18.51 -45.88 2.51
N PHE A 360 19.46 -45.25 3.21
CA PHE A 360 19.95 -43.92 2.83
C PHE A 360 20.83 -43.98 1.58
N LYS A 361 21.58 -45.07 1.33
CA LYS A 361 22.31 -45.29 0.07
C LYS A 361 21.35 -45.35 -1.13
N ILE A 362 20.25 -46.10 -1.01
CA ILE A 362 19.22 -46.21 -2.05
C ILE A 362 18.47 -44.87 -2.24
N ALA A 363 18.08 -44.21 -1.15
CA ALA A 363 17.42 -42.90 -1.22
C ALA A 363 18.30 -41.85 -1.93
N THR A 364 19.60 -41.82 -1.63
CA THR A 364 20.58 -40.95 -2.29
C THR A 364 20.63 -41.20 -3.80
N MET A 365 20.64 -42.46 -4.25
CA MET A 365 20.61 -42.79 -5.68
C MET A 365 19.33 -42.30 -6.37
N ILE A 366 18.16 -42.54 -5.77
CA ILE A 366 16.86 -42.17 -6.34
C ILE A 366 16.74 -40.64 -6.49
N ILE A 367 17.09 -39.88 -5.43
CA ILE A 367 17.03 -38.42 -5.47
C ILE A 367 18.07 -37.87 -6.45
N SER A 368 19.30 -38.39 -6.46
CA SER A 368 20.35 -37.94 -7.38
C SER A 368 19.98 -38.18 -8.84
N LEU A 369 19.42 -39.34 -9.18
CA LEU A 369 18.93 -39.64 -10.53
C LEU A 369 17.80 -38.69 -10.94
N ALA A 370 16.85 -38.42 -10.03
CA ALA A 370 15.79 -37.44 -10.28
C ALA A 370 16.33 -36.03 -10.52
N VAL A 371 17.34 -35.59 -9.75
CA VAL A 371 18.02 -34.29 -9.92
C VAL A 371 18.72 -34.19 -11.28
N VAL A 372 19.42 -35.26 -11.72
CA VAL A 372 20.06 -35.31 -13.05
C VAL A 372 19.02 -35.21 -14.17
N VAL A 373 17.92 -35.97 -14.09
CA VAL A 373 16.85 -35.92 -15.10
C VAL A 373 16.17 -34.54 -15.13
N LEU A 374 15.88 -33.95 -13.96
CA LEU A 374 15.35 -32.59 -13.86
C LEU A 374 16.31 -31.55 -14.44
N TRP A 375 17.61 -31.66 -14.16
CA TRP A 375 18.63 -30.79 -14.74
C TRP A 375 18.62 -30.88 -16.27
N VAL A 376 18.60 -32.07 -16.86
CA VAL A 376 18.55 -32.24 -18.33
C VAL A 376 17.29 -31.59 -18.93
N VAL A 377 16.13 -31.80 -18.31
CA VAL A 377 14.85 -31.22 -18.78
C VAL A 377 14.85 -29.69 -18.68
N VAL A 378 15.36 -29.13 -17.59
CA VAL A 378 15.41 -27.67 -17.38
C VAL A 378 16.50 -27.04 -18.24
N ALA A 379 17.67 -27.66 -18.39
CA ALA A 379 18.76 -27.21 -19.26
C ALA A 379 18.34 -27.19 -20.73
N ALA A 380 17.70 -28.24 -21.25
CA ALA A 380 17.20 -28.27 -22.63
C ALA A 380 16.16 -27.18 -22.91
N ARG A 381 15.26 -26.91 -21.96
CA ARG A 381 14.28 -25.79 -22.05
C ARG A 381 14.98 -24.43 -22.00
N THR A 382 15.96 -24.27 -21.12
CA THR A 382 16.76 -23.04 -20.96
C THR A 382 17.56 -22.74 -22.22
N LEU A 383 18.24 -23.73 -22.78
CA LEU A 383 19.00 -23.60 -24.02
C LEU A 383 18.11 -23.20 -25.20
N LYS A 384 16.91 -23.81 -25.33
CA LYS A 384 15.95 -23.42 -26.38
C LYS A 384 15.54 -21.94 -26.28
N LEU A 385 15.22 -21.46 -25.07
CA LEU A 385 14.78 -20.08 -24.82
C LEU A 385 15.93 -19.06 -24.86
N ALA A 386 17.17 -19.50 -24.62
CA ALA A 386 18.37 -18.70 -24.84
C ALA A 386 18.67 -18.52 -26.34
N ILE A 387 18.47 -19.58 -27.15
CA ILE A 387 18.64 -19.54 -28.61
C ILE A 387 17.58 -18.68 -29.30
N THR A 388 16.32 -18.68 -28.83
CA THR A 388 15.29 -17.75 -29.34
C THR A 388 15.47 -16.30 -28.87
N GLY A 389 16.39 -16.05 -27.93
CA GLY A 389 16.66 -14.71 -27.37
C GLY A 389 15.60 -14.20 -26.38
N GLU A 390 14.45 -14.88 -26.28
CA GLU A 390 13.32 -14.54 -25.40
C GLU A 390 13.70 -14.53 -23.91
N MET A 391 14.72 -15.31 -23.53
CA MET A 391 15.16 -15.44 -22.14
C MET A 391 16.00 -14.25 -21.62
N PHE A 392 16.58 -13.43 -22.50
CA PHE A 392 17.42 -12.30 -22.08
C PHE A 392 16.58 -11.04 -21.83
N HIS A 393 15.81 -11.05 -20.74
CA HIS A 393 14.99 -9.92 -20.28
C HIS A 393 15.20 -9.68 -18.78
N ALA A 394 15.73 -8.51 -18.41
CA ALA A 394 15.94 -8.12 -17.02
C ALA A 394 14.86 -7.11 -16.57
N PRO A 395 13.93 -7.48 -15.65
CA PRO A 395 12.85 -6.59 -15.21
C PRO A 395 13.37 -5.25 -14.69
N CYS A 396 14.40 -5.26 -13.83
CA CYS A 396 15.04 -4.08 -13.25
C CYS A 396 15.67 -3.09 -14.26
N LEU A 397 15.70 -3.39 -15.57
CA LEU A 397 16.03 -2.40 -16.60
C LEU A 397 14.84 -1.56 -17.06
N LYS A 398 13.61 -2.03 -16.85
CA LYS A 398 12.40 -1.29 -17.17
C LYS A 398 12.30 -0.11 -16.21
N ASP A 399 12.27 -0.43 -14.91
CA ASP A 399 12.30 0.53 -13.80
C ASP A 399 13.59 1.37 -13.72
N LEU A 400 14.69 0.95 -14.36
CA LEU A 400 15.89 1.80 -14.53
C LEU A 400 15.82 2.68 -15.78
N ARG A 401 15.30 2.20 -16.92
CA ARG A 401 15.11 3.03 -18.12
C ARG A 401 14.14 4.17 -17.80
N GLU A 402 13.03 3.83 -17.16
CA GLU A 402 12.05 4.77 -16.64
C GLU A 402 12.76 5.79 -15.73
N LYS A 403 13.55 5.35 -14.73
CA LYS A 403 14.28 6.28 -13.84
C LYS A 403 15.40 7.11 -14.48
N LEU A 404 16.15 6.55 -15.43
CA LEU A 404 17.24 7.27 -16.09
C LEU A 404 16.72 8.45 -16.92
N ILE A 405 15.57 8.25 -17.60
CA ILE A 405 14.85 9.31 -18.29
C ILE A 405 14.49 10.41 -17.27
N ILE A 406 13.79 10.07 -16.19
CA ILE A 406 13.42 11.04 -15.11
C ILE A 406 14.63 11.82 -14.59
N THR A 407 15.77 11.16 -14.32
CA THR A 407 16.95 11.84 -13.76
C THR A 407 17.71 12.69 -14.77
N MET A 408 17.65 12.39 -16.07
CA MET A 408 18.29 13.23 -17.09
C MET A 408 17.53 14.54 -17.27
N ASP A 409 16.20 14.51 -17.24
CA ASP A 409 15.36 15.72 -17.19
C ASP A 409 15.66 16.58 -15.95
N TRP A 410 15.70 15.97 -14.76
CA TRP A 410 15.91 16.68 -13.49
C TRP A 410 17.30 17.31 -13.37
N ALA A 411 18.33 16.70 -13.96
CA ALA A 411 19.69 17.22 -13.95
C ALA A 411 19.83 18.54 -14.75
N ASN A 412 19.02 18.74 -15.78
CA ASN A 412 19.04 19.97 -16.58
C ASN A 412 18.39 21.18 -15.87
N HIS A 413 17.63 20.97 -14.78
CA HIS A 413 16.84 22.02 -14.12
C HIS A 413 17.23 22.34 -12.67
N SER A 414 18.33 21.80 -12.16
CA SER A 414 18.78 22.08 -10.79
C SER A 414 20.31 22.25 -10.66
N SER A 415 20.74 23.26 -9.90
CA SER A 415 22.17 23.49 -9.62
C SER A 415 22.69 22.46 -8.60
N PRO A 416 23.74 21.67 -8.91
CA PRO A 416 24.18 20.56 -8.07
C PRO A 416 24.76 21.03 -6.73
N SER A 417 24.70 20.16 -5.72
CA SER A 417 25.41 20.42 -4.45
C SER A 417 26.92 20.20 -4.63
N ARG A 418 27.73 20.78 -3.74
CA ARG A 418 29.18 20.60 -3.72
C ARG A 418 29.66 19.15 -3.55
N LEU A 419 28.78 18.24 -3.13
CA LEU A 419 29.12 16.81 -3.04
C LEU A 419 28.86 16.11 -4.37
N ASP A 420 27.75 16.43 -5.04
CA ASP A 420 27.35 15.82 -6.31
C ASP A 420 28.32 16.23 -7.43
N SER A 421 28.68 17.53 -7.51
CA SER A 421 29.63 18.02 -8.52
C SER A 421 31.00 17.32 -8.46
N PHE A 422 31.46 16.93 -7.28
CA PHE A 422 32.72 16.18 -7.09
C PHE A 422 32.59 14.70 -7.48
N VAL A 423 31.40 14.11 -7.32
CA VAL A 423 31.10 12.76 -7.81
C VAL A 423 30.99 12.76 -9.33
N ASP A 424 30.35 13.77 -9.92
CA ASP A 424 30.21 13.90 -11.37
C ASP A 424 31.56 14.19 -12.04
N GLU A 425 32.42 15.06 -11.48
CA GLU A 425 33.81 15.22 -11.96
C GLU A 425 34.59 13.88 -11.94
N LEU A 426 34.42 13.06 -10.89
CA LEU A 426 35.03 11.72 -10.83
C LEU A 426 34.44 10.75 -11.86
N VAL A 427 33.13 10.81 -12.10
CA VAL A 427 32.44 9.98 -13.12
C VAL A 427 32.86 10.39 -14.53
N ASP A 428 33.02 11.68 -14.81
CA ASP A 428 33.47 12.19 -16.12
C ASP A 428 34.96 11.94 -16.38
N VAL A 429 35.83 12.13 -15.37
CA VAL A 429 37.25 11.71 -15.46
C VAL A 429 37.34 10.20 -15.72
N TRP A 430 36.50 9.40 -15.07
CA TRP A 430 36.35 7.98 -15.40
C TRP A 430 35.79 7.76 -16.80
N HIS A 431 34.80 8.52 -17.27
CA HIS A 431 34.18 8.33 -18.58
C HIS A 431 35.08 8.72 -19.75
N LEU A 432 35.93 9.72 -19.56
CA LEU A 432 36.94 10.19 -20.51
C LEU A 432 38.11 9.21 -20.61
N HIS A 433 38.55 8.63 -19.48
CA HIS A 433 39.75 7.81 -19.41
C HIS A 433 39.52 6.29 -19.22
N ARG A 434 38.30 5.79 -18.98
CA ARG A 434 37.99 4.35 -18.82
C ARG A 434 38.58 3.46 -19.90
N THR A 435 38.50 3.85 -21.17
CA THR A 435 38.99 3.03 -22.29
C THR A 435 40.51 2.91 -22.27
N PRO A 436 41.30 4.01 -22.26
CA PRO A 436 42.76 3.91 -22.09
C PRO A 436 43.19 3.40 -20.71
N ILE A 437 42.45 3.62 -19.62
CA ILE A 437 42.75 3.03 -18.30
C ILE A 437 42.58 1.51 -18.35
N LEU A 438 41.45 1.00 -18.83
CA LEU A 438 41.24 -0.46 -18.92
C LEU A 438 42.23 -1.11 -19.91
N PHE A 439 42.55 -0.46 -21.03
CA PHE A 439 43.58 -0.97 -21.94
C PHE A 439 44.99 -0.89 -21.35
N THR A 440 45.40 0.20 -20.71
CA THR A 440 46.72 0.30 -20.08
C THR A 440 46.81 -0.61 -18.85
N THR A 441 45.78 -0.74 -18.01
CA THR A 441 45.75 -1.72 -16.92
C THR A 441 45.80 -3.16 -17.44
N CYS A 442 45.09 -3.52 -18.52
CA CYS A 442 45.25 -4.83 -19.14
C CYS A 442 46.64 -5.03 -19.75
N ILE A 443 47.19 -4.05 -20.46
CA ILE A 443 48.55 -4.11 -21.04
C ILE A 443 49.60 -4.17 -19.93
N ILE A 444 49.43 -3.45 -18.82
CA ILE A 444 50.31 -3.47 -17.65
C ILE A 444 50.18 -4.81 -16.93
N LEU A 445 48.99 -5.37 -16.72
CA LEU A 445 48.81 -6.69 -16.11
C LEU A 445 49.36 -7.81 -17.01
N VAL A 446 49.21 -7.71 -18.33
CA VAL A 446 49.82 -8.64 -19.30
C VAL A 446 51.34 -8.45 -19.33
N ALA A 447 51.86 -7.23 -19.33
CA ALA A 447 53.30 -6.95 -19.29
C ALA A 447 53.93 -7.35 -17.95
N ILE A 448 53.24 -7.18 -16.83
CA ILE A 448 53.65 -7.66 -15.50
C ILE A 448 53.61 -9.19 -15.45
N ARG A 449 52.61 -9.83 -16.06
CA ARG A 449 52.53 -11.30 -16.14
C ARG A 449 53.63 -11.88 -17.03
N ILE A 450 53.91 -11.25 -18.18
CA ILE A 450 55.05 -11.56 -19.05
C ILE A 450 56.36 -11.31 -18.29
N TYR A 451 56.50 -10.17 -17.62
CA TYR A 451 57.68 -9.82 -16.81
C TYR A 451 57.94 -10.84 -15.70
N PHE A 452 56.92 -11.27 -14.96
CA PHE A 452 57.08 -12.34 -13.95
C PHE A 452 57.29 -13.73 -14.56
N GLN A 453 56.88 -13.99 -15.81
CA GLN A 453 57.24 -15.21 -16.53
C GLN A 453 58.68 -15.19 -17.07
N PHE A 454 59.23 -14.03 -17.44
CA PHE A 454 60.61 -13.89 -17.94
C PHE A 454 61.65 -13.65 -16.83
N ASN A 455 61.35 -12.80 -15.85
CA ASN A 455 62.20 -12.52 -14.67
C ASN A 455 61.84 -13.43 -13.47
N GLY A 456 61.26 -14.60 -13.72
CA GLY A 456 60.91 -15.62 -12.72
C GLY A 456 62.13 -16.35 -12.14
N GLN A 457 63.15 -15.65 -11.66
CA GLN A 457 64.19 -16.25 -10.83
C GLN A 457 63.57 -16.75 -9.52
N LYS A 458 63.87 -18.01 -9.17
CA LYS A 458 63.48 -18.58 -7.88
C LYS A 458 64.15 -17.81 -6.74
N THR A 459 63.36 -17.28 -5.81
CA THR A 459 63.86 -16.75 -4.54
C THR A 459 62.84 -17.07 -3.46
N GLU A 460 63.31 -17.53 -2.30
CA GLU A 460 62.46 -18.15 -1.28
C GLU A 460 61.73 -17.13 -0.40
N VAL A 461 60.57 -17.51 0.11
CA VAL A 461 59.70 -16.64 0.91
C VAL A 461 60.12 -16.68 2.38
N ILE A 462 60.74 -15.61 2.87
CA ILE A 462 61.01 -15.41 4.29
C ILE A 462 59.72 -14.93 4.97
N ALA A 463 59.21 -15.70 5.93
CA ALA A 463 57.97 -15.39 6.64
C ALA A 463 58.19 -14.44 7.82
N PHE A 464 57.32 -13.44 7.96
CA PHE A 464 57.22 -12.62 9.19
C PHE A 464 56.19 -13.19 10.17
N LYS A 465 56.46 -13.00 11.47
CA LYS A 465 55.85 -13.76 12.57
C LYS A 465 54.80 -12.95 13.32
N LYS A 466 53.68 -13.59 13.70
CA LYS A 466 52.69 -13.03 14.64
C LYS A 466 53.32 -12.74 16.02
N ALA A 467 52.86 -11.67 16.65
CA ALA A 467 52.87 -11.45 18.10
C ALA A 467 51.42 -11.10 18.53
N TYR A 468 51.08 -11.29 19.81
CA TYR A 468 49.69 -11.35 20.29
C TYR A 468 49.54 -10.74 21.70
N GLU A 469 48.36 -10.16 21.94
CA GLU A 469 47.69 -9.95 23.24
C GLU A 469 48.25 -8.96 24.30
N GLU A 470 47.34 -8.61 25.22
CA GLU A 470 47.39 -7.58 26.27
C GLU A 470 47.62 -8.25 27.66
N PRO A 471 47.15 -7.75 28.84
CA PRO A 471 46.82 -6.39 29.30
C PRO A 471 47.40 -6.02 30.70
N ALA A 472 47.42 -4.73 31.06
CA ALA A 472 47.28 -4.26 32.47
C ALA A 472 47.08 -2.72 32.61
N LYS A 473 46.44 -2.30 33.70
CA LYS A 473 46.44 -0.94 34.33
C LYS A 473 46.84 -1.13 35.82
N PRO A 474 46.98 -0.12 36.73
CA PRO A 474 46.73 1.34 36.58
C PRO A 474 47.68 2.32 37.37
N LYS A 475 47.33 3.63 37.30
CA LYS A 475 47.36 4.68 38.38
C LYS A 475 48.61 5.57 38.66
N VAL A 476 48.28 6.88 38.79
CA VAL A 476 48.77 7.94 39.73
C VAL A 476 50.02 8.79 39.36
N ALA A 477 49.73 10.03 38.93
CA ALA A 477 50.14 11.38 39.44
C ALA A 477 51.23 11.51 40.55
N VAL A 478 51.93 12.65 40.77
CA VAL A 478 52.11 13.98 40.11
C VAL A 478 53.32 14.65 40.79
N GLU A 479 54.05 15.56 40.14
CA GLU A 479 54.72 16.68 40.85
C GLU A 479 54.96 17.90 39.94
N GLU A 480 55.10 19.09 40.54
CA GLU A 480 55.29 20.41 39.88
C GLU A 480 56.80 20.79 39.85
N VAL A 481 57.33 21.92 39.36
CA VAL A 481 57.04 23.37 39.60
C VAL A 481 57.59 24.24 38.43
N LYS A 482 57.09 25.48 38.31
CA LYS A 482 57.42 26.52 37.30
C LYS A 482 58.81 27.16 37.48
N VAL A 483 59.30 27.90 36.45
CA VAL A 483 59.42 29.39 36.44
C VAL A 483 60.05 29.92 35.12
N GLU A 484 59.37 30.92 34.53
CA GLU A 484 59.74 32.14 33.76
C GLU A 484 61.24 32.49 33.49
N HIS A 485 61.69 33.34 32.53
CA HIS A 485 61.18 33.94 31.25
C HIS A 485 62.35 34.74 30.60
N VAL A 486 62.49 34.79 29.26
CA VAL A 486 63.11 35.90 28.45
C VAL A 486 62.51 35.87 27.02
N GLU A 487 62.46 37.03 26.33
CA GLU A 487 61.78 37.33 25.04
C GLU A 487 62.72 37.34 23.80
N ILE A 488 62.17 37.21 22.58
CA ILE A 488 62.58 37.89 21.31
C ILE A 488 61.34 37.95 20.35
N GLU A 489 61.09 39.08 19.67
CA GLU A 489 60.19 39.20 18.48
C GLU A 489 61.02 39.19 17.16
N GLU A 490 60.51 38.78 15.98
CA GLU A 490 59.66 39.55 15.03
C GLU A 490 59.38 38.68 13.75
N LYS A 491 58.52 38.95 12.75
CA LYS A 491 57.20 39.61 12.47
C LYS A 491 56.95 39.49 10.93
N THR A 492 55.76 39.48 10.32
CA THR A 492 54.34 39.43 10.78
C THR A 492 53.63 38.28 9.99
N PRO A 493 52.61 38.38 9.07
CA PRO A 493 51.57 39.38 8.76
C PRO A 493 50.11 38.83 8.70
N THR A 494 49.36 39.06 9.77
CA THR A 494 48.01 39.69 9.77
C THR A 494 46.81 39.08 9.00
N ILE A 495 45.83 38.64 9.79
CA ILE A 495 44.36 38.63 9.59
C ILE A 495 43.76 39.35 10.82
N GLU A 496 42.56 39.97 10.76
CA GLU A 496 41.58 40.18 11.88
C GLU A 496 40.46 41.19 11.48
N PRO A 497 39.39 41.49 12.30
CA PRO A 497 39.05 41.02 13.65
C PRO A 497 37.61 40.47 13.86
N VAL A 498 37.28 40.09 15.11
CA VAL A 498 35.93 39.80 15.67
C VAL A 498 35.85 40.37 17.10
N GLU A 499 34.69 40.87 17.57
CA GLU A 499 34.47 41.34 18.96
C GLU A 499 33.05 41.00 19.51
N GLU A 500 32.85 41.14 20.84
CA GLU A 500 31.62 40.77 21.57
C GLU A 500 30.95 41.87 22.44
N LYS A 501 29.60 41.96 22.31
CA LYS A 501 28.55 42.15 23.35
C LYS A 501 28.65 43.20 24.47
N LYS A 502 27.55 43.97 24.67
CA LYS A 502 26.85 44.07 25.99
C LYS A 502 25.42 44.64 25.99
N ASN A 503 24.50 43.91 26.63
CA ASN A 503 23.26 44.31 27.34
C ASN A 503 22.06 44.96 26.59
N ALA A 504 20.88 44.95 27.23
CA ALA A 504 19.56 45.01 26.57
C ALA A 504 18.39 45.54 27.46
N LYS A 505 17.25 45.89 26.80
CA LYS A 505 15.84 46.03 27.28
C LYS A 505 14.97 46.50 26.07
N SER A 506 13.64 46.36 25.95
CA SER A 506 12.62 45.39 26.43
C SER A 506 11.21 45.86 25.97
N GLN A 507 10.28 44.93 25.64
CA GLN A 507 8.80 45.05 25.48
C GLN A 507 8.19 44.87 24.07
N GLY A 508 6.99 44.25 24.04
CA GLY A 508 6.01 44.33 22.94
C GLY A 508 5.94 43.11 21.99
N PRO A 509 4.84 42.32 21.98
CA PRO A 509 4.66 41.25 20.98
C PRO A 509 4.13 41.80 19.65
N ARG A 510 4.54 41.20 18.52
CA ARG A 510 3.88 41.40 17.22
C ARG A 510 3.44 40.06 16.59
N ARG A 511 2.22 40.11 16.05
CA ARG A 511 1.40 39.01 15.55
C ARG A 511 1.90 38.53 14.19
N ILE A 512 2.27 37.25 14.07
CA ILE A 512 2.55 36.63 12.77
C ILE A 512 1.19 36.35 12.09
N LYS A 513 0.81 37.18 11.09
CA LYS A 513 -0.24 36.80 10.12
C LYS A 513 0.36 35.75 9.18
N GLY A 514 -0.02 34.48 9.33
CA GLY A 514 0.31 33.44 8.37
C GLY A 514 -0.61 33.55 7.14
N GLY A 515 -0.13 34.21 6.08
CA GLY A 515 -0.85 34.34 4.81
C GLY A 515 0.13 34.45 3.65
N LEU A 516 0.26 33.38 2.86
CA LEU A 516 1.06 33.39 1.62
C LEU A 516 0.21 33.98 0.50
N ALA A 517 0.43 35.25 0.19
CA ALA A 517 -0.22 35.91 -0.94
C ALA A 517 0.19 35.23 -2.26
N ARG A 518 -0.81 34.86 -3.09
CA ARG A 518 -0.57 34.45 -4.47
C ARG A 518 0.10 35.60 -5.23
N LYS A 519 1.12 35.29 -6.03
CA LYS A 519 1.51 36.14 -7.16
C LYS A 519 0.85 35.61 -8.42
N PRO A 520 0.35 36.48 -9.32
CA PRO A 520 -0.08 36.03 -10.64
C PRO A 520 1.12 35.44 -11.39
N SER A 521 0.89 34.34 -12.11
CA SER A 521 1.91 33.69 -12.92
C SER A 521 2.30 34.60 -14.10
N LYS A 522 3.53 35.10 -14.08
CA LYS A 522 4.16 35.58 -15.32
C LYS A 522 4.22 34.41 -16.29
N LYS A 523 3.65 34.56 -17.49
CA LYS A 523 3.95 33.68 -18.61
C LYS A 523 5.46 33.73 -18.84
N THR A 524 6.12 32.62 -18.52
CA THR A 524 7.51 32.34 -18.89
C THR A 524 7.43 31.21 -19.90
N GLU A 525 7.93 31.45 -21.10
CA GLU A 525 7.94 30.45 -22.17
C GLU A 525 9.08 29.46 -21.90
N GLU A 526 8.79 28.49 -21.03
CA GLU A 526 9.65 27.33 -20.81
C GLU A 526 9.62 26.45 -22.05
N GLU A 527 10.76 26.29 -22.73
CA GLU A 527 10.95 25.27 -23.77
C GLU A 527 10.78 23.89 -23.11
N LYS A 528 9.72 23.18 -23.49
CA LYS A 528 9.31 21.92 -22.84
C LYS A 528 9.87 20.71 -23.57
N ASP A 529 10.44 19.79 -22.79
CA ASP A 529 11.18 18.66 -23.33
C ASP A 529 10.27 17.65 -24.04
N ILE A 530 10.59 17.41 -25.32
CA ILE A 530 9.91 16.46 -26.21
C ILE A 530 10.36 15.01 -25.89
N SER A 531 11.45 14.83 -25.14
CA SER A 531 12.01 13.53 -24.74
C SER A 531 11.03 12.66 -23.93
N ARG A 532 10.10 13.29 -23.20
CA ARG A 532 9.18 12.61 -22.26
C ARG A 532 8.25 11.64 -22.99
N PRO A 533 8.24 10.35 -22.58
CA PRO A 533 7.36 9.36 -23.18
C PRO A 533 5.90 9.62 -22.77
N VAL A 534 4.97 9.43 -23.70
CA VAL A 534 3.55 9.69 -23.48
C VAL A 534 2.80 8.40 -23.15
N VAL A 535 1.94 8.42 -22.14
CA VAL A 535 1.12 7.26 -21.70
C VAL A 535 -0.36 7.55 -21.91
N PRO A 536 -1.02 6.92 -22.90
CA PRO A 536 -2.46 7.05 -23.11
C PRO A 536 -3.23 6.07 -22.21
N PHE A 537 -3.94 6.59 -21.21
CA PHE A 537 -4.89 5.81 -20.42
C PHE A 537 -6.29 5.91 -21.02
N VAL A 538 -6.95 4.76 -21.22
CA VAL A 538 -8.34 4.68 -21.70
C VAL A 538 -9.23 4.22 -20.54
N PHE A 539 -9.85 5.19 -19.88
CA PHE A 539 -10.84 4.96 -18.83
C PHE A 539 -12.21 4.64 -19.43
N PHE A 540 -12.88 3.61 -18.93
CA PHE A 540 -14.23 3.26 -19.38
C PHE A 540 -15.12 2.78 -18.23
N CYS A 541 -16.42 2.79 -18.45
CA CYS A 541 -17.42 2.14 -17.59
C CYS A 541 -18.27 1.17 -18.43
N SER A 542 -18.70 0.06 -17.84
CA SER A 542 -19.48 -0.96 -18.56
C SER A 542 -20.52 -1.68 -17.67
N VAL A 543 -21.73 -1.11 -17.53
CA VAL A 543 -22.86 -1.82 -16.85
C VAL A 543 -23.34 -3.02 -17.66
N THR A 544 -23.26 -2.94 -18.99
CA THR A 544 -23.41 -4.10 -19.90
C THR A 544 -22.06 -4.41 -20.53
N THR A 545 -21.78 -5.65 -20.92
CA THR A 545 -20.47 -6.06 -21.48
C THR A 545 -20.21 -5.59 -22.92
N LYS A 546 -20.94 -4.57 -23.41
CA LYS A 546 -20.70 -3.94 -24.71
C LYS A 546 -19.52 -2.96 -24.66
N THR A 547 -19.56 -1.95 -23.78
CA THR A 547 -18.56 -0.87 -23.73
C THR A 547 -17.14 -1.39 -23.47
N ALA A 548 -16.98 -2.37 -22.57
CA ALA A 548 -15.71 -3.03 -22.30
C ALA A 548 -15.06 -3.65 -23.56
N LYS A 549 -15.86 -4.23 -24.47
CA LYS A 549 -15.35 -4.77 -25.73
C LYS A 549 -14.94 -3.67 -26.70
N ILE A 550 -15.70 -2.58 -26.76
CA ILE A 550 -15.37 -1.40 -27.58
C ILE A 550 -14.06 -0.76 -27.07
N ALA A 551 -13.89 -0.61 -25.76
CA ALA A 551 -12.68 -0.08 -25.14
C ALA A 551 -11.44 -0.96 -25.42
N GLN A 552 -11.58 -2.28 -25.36
CA GLN A 552 -10.51 -3.23 -25.71
C GLN A 552 -10.14 -3.13 -27.20
N ALA A 553 -11.11 -3.16 -28.11
CA ALA A 553 -10.87 -3.03 -29.55
C ALA A 553 -10.28 -1.66 -29.94
N TYR A 554 -10.73 -0.58 -29.27
CA TYR A 554 -10.18 0.76 -29.42
C TYR A 554 -8.70 0.82 -29.00
N VAL A 555 -8.33 0.23 -27.85
CA VAL A 555 -6.94 0.19 -27.38
C VAL A 555 -6.03 -0.66 -28.29
N GLU A 556 -6.53 -1.74 -28.90
CA GLU A 556 -5.77 -2.49 -29.90
C GLU A 556 -5.54 -1.66 -31.19
N LYS A 557 -6.57 -0.97 -31.70
CA LYS A 557 -6.47 -0.10 -32.88
C LYS A 557 -5.53 1.09 -32.64
N LEU A 558 -5.75 1.83 -31.54
CA LEU A 558 -4.95 2.98 -31.16
C LEU A 558 -3.49 2.59 -30.90
N GLY A 559 -3.24 1.46 -30.23
CA GLY A 559 -1.89 0.96 -29.98
C GLY A 559 -1.10 0.72 -31.27
N GLY A 560 -1.74 0.15 -32.30
CA GLY A 560 -1.11 -0.06 -33.60
C GLY A 560 -0.69 1.25 -34.29
N LYS A 561 -1.55 2.29 -34.26
CA LYS A 561 -1.24 3.59 -34.88
C LYS A 561 -0.29 4.46 -34.05
N LEU A 562 -0.30 4.34 -32.72
CA LEU A 562 0.72 4.93 -31.84
C LEU A 562 2.10 4.31 -32.08
N ASP A 563 2.17 2.99 -32.30
CA ASP A 563 3.41 2.32 -32.72
C ASP A 563 3.92 2.86 -34.07
N GLU A 564 3.05 3.32 -34.98
CA GLU A 564 3.47 3.97 -36.24
C GLU A 564 3.89 5.44 -36.03
N LEU A 565 3.10 6.23 -35.30
CA LEU A 565 3.41 7.63 -34.96
C LEU A 565 4.71 7.76 -34.18
N SER A 566 5.01 6.83 -33.27
CA SER A 566 6.28 6.72 -32.54
C SER A 566 7.48 6.59 -33.48
N LYS A 567 7.35 5.83 -34.58
CA LYS A 567 8.39 5.67 -35.62
C LYS A 567 8.53 6.88 -36.54
N GLN A 568 7.47 7.70 -36.69
CA GLN A 568 7.45 8.84 -37.61
C GLN A 568 7.84 10.17 -36.94
N SER A 569 7.42 10.39 -35.70
CA SER A 569 7.66 11.62 -34.93
C SER A 569 8.95 11.57 -34.09
N GLY A 570 9.42 10.37 -33.73
CA GLY A 570 10.54 10.18 -32.81
C GLY A 570 10.16 10.31 -31.32
N ARG A 571 8.94 10.75 -30.98
CA ARG A 571 8.46 10.80 -29.59
C ARG A 571 7.95 9.42 -29.16
N GLN A 572 8.45 8.93 -28.02
CA GLN A 572 8.10 7.58 -27.55
C GLN A 572 6.70 7.54 -26.93
N PHE A 573 5.75 6.89 -27.62
CA PHE A 573 4.47 6.48 -27.02
C PHE A 573 4.61 5.14 -26.31
N LEU A 574 4.04 5.00 -25.11
CA LEU A 574 3.83 3.71 -24.47
C LEU A 574 2.51 3.08 -24.95
N LYS A 575 2.40 1.75 -24.84
CA LYS A 575 1.18 1.04 -25.24
C LYS A 575 0.00 1.55 -24.41
N PRO A 576 -1.14 1.93 -25.03
CA PRO A 576 -2.32 2.37 -24.31
C PRO A 576 -2.88 1.29 -23.39
N GLU A 577 -3.42 1.71 -22.24
CA GLU A 577 -3.96 0.81 -21.23
C GLU A 577 -5.43 1.11 -20.91
N THR A 578 -6.27 0.07 -20.92
CA THR A 578 -7.66 0.15 -20.46
C THR A 578 -7.73 0.10 -18.93
N ARG A 579 -8.46 1.03 -18.30
CA ARG A 579 -8.78 0.98 -16.86
C ARG A 579 -10.31 1.10 -16.67
N ASP A 580 -10.92 0.12 -15.99
CA ASP A 580 -12.36 0.16 -15.70
C ASP A 580 -12.59 1.03 -14.44
N LEU A 581 -13.48 2.02 -14.55
CA LEU A 581 -13.81 2.92 -13.44
C LEU A 581 -14.41 2.19 -12.22
N THR A 582 -14.91 0.95 -12.38
CA THR A 582 -15.41 0.11 -11.27
C THR A 582 -14.33 -0.65 -10.49
N GLU A 583 -13.11 -0.76 -11.03
CA GLU A 583 -12.02 -1.57 -10.44
C GLU A 583 -10.84 -0.74 -9.90
N ILE A 584 -10.80 0.57 -10.17
CA ILE A 584 -9.75 1.48 -9.67
C ILE A 584 -10.23 2.31 -8.47
N ASP A 585 -9.29 2.74 -7.62
CA ASP A 585 -9.54 3.84 -6.69
C ASP A 585 -9.36 5.17 -7.45
N PHE A 586 -10.29 6.12 -7.28
CA PHE A 586 -10.19 7.42 -7.95
C PHE A 586 -9.09 8.29 -7.34
N ASP A 587 -8.83 8.13 -6.04
CA ASP A 587 -7.85 8.93 -5.30
C ASP A 587 -6.43 8.77 -5.91
N ASP A 588 -6.12 7.63 -6.55
CA ASP A 588 -4.83 7.33 -7.20
C ASP A 588 -4.60 8.06 -8.55
N TYR A 589 -5.66 8.29 -9.35
CA TYR A 589 -5.55 8.75 -10.75
C TYR A 589 -6.03 10.19 -10.97
N PHE A 590 -6.88 10.72 -10.09
CA PHE A 590 -7.60 11.98 -10.32
C PHE A 590 -7.36 13.06 -9.26
N LEU A 591 -6.92 12.72 -8.04
CA LEU A 591 -6.42 13.70 -7.07
C LEU A 591 -5.01 14.20 -7.40
N THR A 592 -4.16 13.35 -7.98
CA THR A 592 -2.85 13.72 -8.54
C THR A 592 -2.57 12.88 -9.80
N PRO A 593 -1.72 13.36 -10.75
CA PRO A 593 -1.31 12.55 -11.89
C PRO A 593 -0.67 11.22 -11.46
N TYR A 594 -1.05 10.12 -12.13
CA TYR A 594 -0.71 8.75 -11.73
C TYR A 594 0.81 8.46 -11.80
N LYS A 595 1.42 8.14 -10.65
CA LYS A 595 2.89 8.23 -10.46
C LYS A 595 3.67 6.95 -10.75
N GLU A 596 3.02 5.85 -11.14
CA GLU A 596 3.71 4.55 -11.35
C GLU A 596 4.68 4.58 -12.55
N TYR A 597 4.45 5.47 -13.53
CA TYR A 597 5.25 5.59 -14.76
C TYR A 597 6.33 6.70 -14.69
N GLY A 598 6.49 7.37 -13.53
CA GLY A 598 7.47 8.45 -13.34
C GLY A 598 7.06 9.79 -13.94
N ASP A 599 8.02 10.52 -14.52
CA ASP A 599 7.82 11.80 -15.23
C ASP A 599 7.24 11.63 -16.66
N ALA A 600 6.61 10.48 -16.94
CA ALA A 600 5.97 10.22 -18.23
C ALA A 600 4.71 11.10 -18.39
N ASP A 601 4.56 11.71 -19.57
CA ASP A 601 3.47 12.63 -19.87
C ASP A 601 2.15 11.86 -20.02
N LEU A 602 1.22 12.06 -19.10
CA LEU A 602 -0.05 11.32 -19.10
C LEU A 602 -1.07 11.95 -20.04
N PHE A 603 -1.78 11.12 -20.81
CA PHE A 603 -2.85 11.56 -21.71
C PHE A 603 -4.12 10.74 -21.43
N TYR A 604 -5.20 11.40 -21.02
CA TYR A 604 -6.40 10.73 -20.49
C TYR A 604 -7.53 10.69 -21.53
N LEU A 605 -7.96 9.48 -21.91
CA LEU A 605 -9.07 9.23 -22.82
C LEU A 605 -10.21 8.56 -22.06
N PHE A 606 -11.44 9.04 -22.25
CA PHE A 606 -12.62 8.55 -21.53
C PHE A 606 -13.67 8.02 -22.50
N LEU A 607 -14.15 6.80 -22.27
CA LEU A 607 -15.21 6.13 -23.03
C LEU A 607 -16.43 5.93 -22.12
N ILE A 608 -17.31 6.93 -22.08
CA ILE A 608 -18.37 7.07 -21.06
C ILE A 608 -19.75 6.79 -21.67
N PRO A 609 -20.39 5.63 -21.38
CA PRO A 609 -21.80 5.42 -21.69
C PRO A 609 -22.67 6.23 -20.71
N SER A 610 -23.76 6.82 -21.18
CA SER A 610 -24.70 7.57 -20.32
C SER A 610 -25.81 6.67 -19.75
N TYR A 611 -26.06 6.78 -18.44
CA TYR A 611 -27.05 5.96 -17.73
C TYR A 611 -28.07 6.77 -16.93
N ASN A 612 -29.35 6.39 -17.07
CA ASN A 612 -30.49 6.99 -16.35
C ASN A 612 -30.70 6.40 -14.93
N ILE A 613 -29.61 5.94 -14.30
CA ILE A 613 -29.58 5.30 -12.97
C ILE A 613 -28.30 5.73 -12.24
N ASP A 614 -28.22 5.45 -10.94
CA ASP A 614 -26.99 5.65 -10.14
C ASP A 614 -25.92 4.65 -10.55
N THR A 615 -24.75 5.15 -10.95
CA THR A 615 -23.65 4.36 -11.52
C THR A 615 -22.29 4.87 -11.08
N ILE A 616 -21.25 4.09 -11.34
CA ILE A 616 -19.87 4.51 -11.08
C ILE A 616 -19.48 5.80 -11.83
N ASN A 617 -20.11 6.10 -12.97
CA ASN A 617 -19.95 7.39 -13.66
C ASN A 617 -20.37 8.56 -12.78
N ASP A 618 -21.44 8.40 -12.00
CA ASP A 618 -21.95 9.43 -11.10
C ASP A 618 -21.02 9.58 -9.91
N THR A 619 -20.60 8.48 -9.27
CA THR A 619 -19.57 8.52 -8.21
C THR A 619 -18.24 9.11 -8.69
N PHE A 620 -17.89 8.91 -9.97
CA PHE A 620 -16.71 9.48 -10.61
C PHE A 620 -16.87 10.99 -10.88
N LEU A 621 -17.99 11.42 -11.45
CA LEU A 621 -18.35 12.83 -11.63
C LEU A 621 -18.33 13.60 -10.30
N GLU A 622 -18.95 13.01 -9.28
CA GLU A 622 -18.97 13.50 -7.91
C GLU A 622 -17.55 13.63 -7.35
N HIS A 623 -16.67 12.64 -7.58
CA HIS A 623 -15.26 12.72 -7.19
C HIS A 623 -14.51 13.83 -7.93
N LEU A 624 -14.70 14.02 -9.24
CA LEU A 624 -14.05 15.11 -9.99
C LEU A 624 -14.52 16.49 -9.48
N GLN A 625 -15.82 16.64 -9.23
CA GLN A 625 -16.41 17.86 -8.66
C GLN A 625 -15.89 18.12 -7.23
N GLU A 626 -15.91 17.11 -6.35
CA GLU A 626 -15.39 17.20 -4.99
C GLU A 626 -13.89 17.55 -5.00
N THR A 627 -13.10 16.99 -5.92
CA THR A 627 -11.67 17.30 -6.10
C THR A 627 -11.42 18.75 -6.49
N HIS A 628 -12.19 19.29 -7.45
CA HIS A 628 -12.00 20.68 -7.90
C HIS A 628 -12.36 21.69 -6.79
N HIS A 629 -13.34 21.37 -5.95
CA HIS A 629 -13.75 22.23 -4.83
C HIS A 629 -12.95 21.98 -3.52
N ASP A 630 -12.12 20.93 -3.46
CA ASP A 630 -11.28 20.59 -2.31
C ASP A 630 -10.07 21.52 -2.18
N PHE A 631 -10.26 22.59 -1.41
CA PHE A 631 -9.27 23.55 -0.92
C PHE A 631 -7.96 22.98 -0.33
N ARG A 632 -7.88 21.67 -0.03
CA ARG A 632 -6.66 21.00 0.45
C ARG A 632 -5.70 20.66 -0.69
N ILE A 633 -6.17 20.80 -1.93
CA ILE A 633 -5.58 20.41 -3.20
C ILE A 633 -5.62 21.66 -4.10
N ASP A 634 -4.69 21.79 -5.05
CA ASP A 634 -4.76 22.87 -6.03
C ASP A 634 -6.00 22.71 -6.93
N THR A 635 -6.66 23.82 -7.29
CA THR A 635 -7.92 23.82 -8.05
C THR A 635 -7.83 23.21 -9.45
N ALA A 636 -6.61 23.01 -9.96
CA ALA A 636 -6.30 22.26 -11.18
C ALA A 636 -5.16 21.25 -10.90
N PRO A 637 -5.41 20.16 -10.16
CA PRO A 637 -4.35 19.25 -9.70
C PRO A 637 -3.85 18.33 -10.80
N LEU A 638 -4.67 18.12 -11.84
CA LEU A 638 -4.30 17.41 -13.07
C LEU A 638 -3.71 18.35 -14.12
N SER A 639 -3.38 19.61 -13.78
CA SER A 639 -2.63 20.52 -14.66
C SER A 639 -1.25 19.98 -15.08
N GLY A 640 -0.73 18.97 -14.38
CA GLY A 640 0.46 18.22 -14.77
C GLY A 640 0.28 17.26 -15.96
N ILE A 641 -0.95 16.89 -16.37
CA ILE A 641 -1.14 15.97 -17.51
C ILE A 641 -0.96 16.70 -18.85
N LEU A 642 -0.71 15.95 -19.93
CA LEU A 642 -0.48 16.47 -21.28
C LEU A 642 -1.77 16.99 -21.93
N GLY A 643 -2.87 16.25 -21.74
CA GLY A 643 -4.22 16.61 -22.18
C GLY A 643 -5.23 15.49 -21.95
N TYR A 644 -6.50 15.77 -22.23
CA TYR A 644 -7.57 14.77 -22.16
C TYR A 644 -8.60 14.91 -23.30
N SER A 645 -9.35 13.84 -23.58
CA SER A 645 -10.57 13.89 -24.43
C SER A 645 -11.60 12.84 -24.00
N VAL A 646 -12.87 13.05 -24.35
CA VAL A 646 -14.00 12.23 -23.92
C VAL A 646 -14.86 11.81 -25.12
N PHE A 647 -15.31 10.56 -25.15
CA PHE A 647 -16.35 10.07 -26.04
C PHE A 647 -17.56 9.58 -25.24
N GLY A 648 -18.75 10.04 -25.62
CA GLY A 648 -20.03 9.64 -25.05
C GLY A 648 -20.74 8.59 -25.89
N PHE A 649 -21.20 7.51 -25.25
CA PHE A 649 -22.19 6.60 -25.84
C PHE A 649 -23.57 6.93 -25.27
N GLY A 650 -24.48 7.38 -26.14
CA GLY A 650 -25.87 7.64 -25.81
C GLY A 650 -26.81 6.60 -26.44
N ASP A 651 -28.11 6.79 -26.22
CA ASP A 651 -29.18 5.99 -26.82
C ASP A 651 -30.30 6.93 -27.26
N LYS A 652 -30.44 7.12 -28.58
CA LYS A 652 -31.41 8.07 -29.17
C LYS A 652 -32.87 7.61 -29.01
N GLU A 653 -33.13 6.33 -28.74
CA GLU A 653 -34.49 5.86 -28.45
C GLU A 653 -34.99 6.32 -27.07
N ASN A 654 -34.08 6.43 -26.10
CA ASN A 654 -34.40 6.85 -24.73
C ASN A 654 -34.18 8.36 -24.50
N TRP A 655 -33.23 8.98 -25.22
CA TRP A 655 -32.95 10.42 -25.16
C TRP A 655 -32.82 11.01 -26.58
N PRO A 656 -33.91 11.50 -27.19
CA PRO A 656 -33.90 11.94 -28.58
C PRO A 656 -33.19 13.28 -28.81
N THR A 657 -32.96 14.09 -27.77
CA THR A 657 -32.17 15.33 -27.86
C THR A 657 -31.08 15.44 -26.79
N GLU A 658 -30.12 16.31 -27.06
CA GLU A 658 -29.06 16.68 -26.11
C GLU A 658 -29.57 17.34 -24.82
N ALA A 659 -30.77 17.94 -24.84
CA ALA A 659 -31.41 18.53 -23.67
C ALA A 659 -32.11 17.50 -22.77
N ASP A 660 -32.55 16.37 -23.35
CA ASP A 660 -33.23 15.29 -22.62
C ASP A 660 -32.26 14.37 -21.87
N GLY A 661 -30.97 14.37 -22.25
CA GLY A 661 -29.93 13.58 -21.61
C GLY A 661 -28.94 12.89 -22.56
N PHE A 662 -29.03 13.06 -23.88
CA PHE A 662 -28.12 12.38 -24.80
C PHE A 662 -26.64 12.73 -24.51
N CYS A 663 -25.84 11.70 -24.22
CA CYS A 663 -24.43 11.78 -23.83
C CYS A 663 -24.09 12.66 -22.60
N PHE A 664 -25.04 12.91 -21.69
CA PHE A 664 -24.86 13.90 -20.60
C PHE A 664 -23.68 13.61 -19.65
N GLN A 665 -23.44 12.33 -19.29
CA GLN A 665 -22.34 11.99 -18.36
C GLN A 665 -20.97 12.27 -18.98
N ALA A 666 -20.83 12.13 -20.31
CA ALA A 666 -19.61 12.47 -21.03
C ALA A 666 -19.36 13.99 -21.03
N LYS A 667 -20.42 14.80 -21.19
CA LYS A 667 -20.35 16.28 -21.13
C LYS A 667 -19.92 16.78 -19.74
N GLU A 668 -20.48 16.21 -18.67
CA GLU A 668 -20.06 16.59 -17.32
C GLU A 668 -18.63 16.10 -17.00
N VAL A 669 -18.20 14.90 -17.44
CA VAL A 669 -16.80 14.45 -17.25
C VAL A 669 -15.85 15.43 -17.93
N ASP A 670 -16.15 15.83 -19.18
CA ASP A 670 -15.38 16.82 -19.91
C ASP A 670 -15.33 18.19 -19.21
N LYS A 671 -16.46 18.69 -18.70
CA LYS A 671 -16.56 19.95 -17.94
C LYS A 671 -15.70 19.95 -16.67
N TRP A 672 -15.72 18.88 -15.88
CA TRP A 672 -14.91 18.80 -14.66
C TRP A 672 -13.43 18.52 -14.96
N MET A 673 -13.12 17.69 -15.97
CA MET A 673 -11.74 17.50 -16.45
C MET A 673 -11.14 18.79 -17.03
N ALA A 674 -11.93 19.64 -17.70
CA ALA A 674 -11.48 20.97 -18.14
C ALA A 674 -11.03 21.83 -16.96
N LYS A 675 -11.79 21.86 -15.86
CA LYS A 675 -11.40 22.59 -14.65
C LYS A 675 -10.16 21.98 -13.98
N LEU A 676 -10.13 20.66 -13.78
CA LEU A 676 -9.05 19.96 -13.09
C LEU A 676 -7.70 19.97 -13.84
N THR A 677 -7.71 20.07 -15.17
CA THR A 677 -6.50 20.06 -16.01
C THR A 677 -5.99 21.45 -16.42
N GLY A 678 -6.69 22.52 -16.02
CA GLY A 678 -6.36 23.88 -16.48
C GLY A 678 -6.66 24.08 -17.98
N ARG A 679 -7.83 23.62 -18.42
CA ARG A 679 -8.39 23.73 -19.79
C ARG A 679 -7.62 23.00 -20.91
N LYS A 680 -6.75 22.04 -20.56
CA LYS A 680 -6.00 21.18 -21.51
C LYS A 680 -6.86 20.12 -22.23
N ARG A 681 -7.94 20.53 -22.90
CA ARG A 681 -8.72 19.65 -23.78
C ARG A 681 -7.93 19.41 -25.07
N ALA A 682 -7.72 18.13 -25.40
CA ALA A 682 -7.00 17.70 -26.58
C ALA A 682 -7.89 17.70 -27.83
N TYR A 683 -9.08 17.09 -27.76
CA TYR A 683 -10.04 17.06 -28.86
C TYR A 683 -11.47 17.19 -28.32
N PRO A 684 -12.43 17.76 -29.08
CA PRO A 684 -13.86 17.80 -28.76
C PRO A 684 -14.45 16.53 -28.14
N VAL A 685 -15.54 16.70 -27.38
CA VAL A 685 -16.36 15.57 -26.91
C VAL A 685 -17.03 14.90 -28.11
N GLY A 686 -16.63 13.67 -28.42
CA GLY A 686 -17.34 12.86 -29.42
C GLY A 686 -18.62 12.28 -28.82
N MET A 687 -19.65 12.09 -29.63
CA MET A 687 -20.93 11.52 -29.20
C MET A 687 -21.45 10.56 -30.27
N GLY A 688 -21.84 9.35 -29.86
CA GLY A 688 -22.38 8.32 -30.74
C GLY A 688 -23.56 7.59 -30.14
N ASP A 689 -24.53 7.22 -30.98
CA ASP A 689 -25.69 6.44 -30.59
C ASP A 689 -25.40 4.94 -30.66
N MET A 690 -25.54 4.28 -29.51
CA MET A 690 -25.20 2.87 -29.30
C MET A 690 -26.03 1.90 -30.16
N GLN A 691 -27.12 2.38 -30.79
CA GLN A 691 -27.99 1.62 -31.66
C GLN A 691 -27.78 1.89 -33.17
N SER A 692 -27.34 3.09 -33.56
CA SER A 692 -27.24 3.50 -34.98
C SER A 692 -25.84 3.88 -35.47
N ASP A 693 -25.22 4.94 -34.94
CA ASP A 693 -24.06 5.61 -35.55
C ASP A 693 -22.76 5.57 -34.74
N HIS A 694 -22.73 4.91 -33.58
CA HIS A 694 -21.56 4.89 -32.69
C HIS A 694 -20.26 4.40 -33.32
N GLU A 695 -20.26 3.41 -34.22
CA GLU A 695 -19.01 2.93 -34.85
C GLU A 695 -18.39 3.98 -35.79
N GLU A 696 -19.22 4.71 -36.55
CA GLU A 696 -18.79 5.78 -37.46
C GLU A 696 -18.34 7.02 -36.66
N ARG A 697 -19.18 7.50 -35.73
CA ARG A 697 -18.87 8.65 -34.86
C ARG A 697 -17.62 8.41 -34.00
N LEU A 698 -17.43 7.19 -33.49
CA LEU A 698 -16.22 6.82 -32.74
C LEU A 698 -14.99 6.82 -33.66
N GLN A 699 -15.10 6.38 -34.91
CA GLN A 699 -13.98 6.43 -35.86
C GLN A 699 -13.60 7.87 -36.24
N GLU A 700 -14.58 8.76 -36.48
CA GLU A 700 -14.33 10.19 -36.71
C GLU A 700 -13.58 10.83 -35.54
N TRP A 701 -14.07 10.62 -34.31
CA TRP A 701 -13.42 11.12 -33.10
C TRP A 701 -12.04 10.49 -32.86
N THR A 702 -11.87 9.20 -33.18
CA THR A 702 -10.57 8.50 -33.12
C THR A 702 -9.56 9.18 -34.04
N GLN A 703 -9.93 9.50 -35.29
CA GLN A 703 -9.04 10.18 -36.22
C GLN A 703 -8.62 11.56 -35.70
N GLY A 704 -9.56 12.35 -35.18
CA GLY A 704 -9.24 13.67 -34.61
C GLY A 704 -8.33 13.61 -33.38
N VAL A 705 -8.52 12.61 -32.50
CA VAL A 705 -7.62 12.33 -31.37
C VAL A 705 -6.22 11.91 -31.88
N GLU A 706 -6.14 11.08 -32.92
CA GLU A 706 -4.88 10.66 -33.53
C GLU A 706 -4.12 11.83 -34.19
N GLU A 707 -4.82 12.74 -34.86
CA GLU A 707 -4.24 13.98 -35.45
C GLU A 707 -3.72 14.94 -34.37
N VAL A 708 -4.41 15.08 -33.23
CA VAL A 708 -3.93 15.86 -32.10
C VAL A 708 -2.73 15.20 -31.41
N ILE A 709 -2.74 13.87 -31.27
CA ILE A 709 -1.58 13.14 -30.73
C ILE A 709 -0.37 13.29 -31.68
N GLU A 710 -0.57 13.26 -33.00
CA GLU A 710 0.49 13.55 -33.97
C GLU A 710 1.01 14.99 -33.87
N TYR A 711 0.14 15.98 -33.67
CA TYR A 711 0.54 17.36 -33.40
C TYR A 711 1.42 17.45 -32.14
N VAL A 712 0.95 16.91 -31.01
CA VAL A 712 1.67 16.90 -29.72
C VAL A 712 2.96 16.07 -29.77
N ALA A 713 3.05 15.09 -30.67
CA ALA A 713 4.29 14.35 -30.95
C ALA A 713 5.35 15.22 -31.65
N ARG A 714 4.92 16.19 -32.47
CA ARG A 714 5.78 17.10 -33.24
C ARG A 714 6.11 18.39 -32.47
N THR A 715 5.22 18.89 -31.63
CA THR A 715 5.36 20.17 -30.91
C THR A 715 5.73 20.05 -29.43
N GLY A 716 5.74 18.84 -28.87
CA GLY A 716 5.94 18.59 -27.44
C GLY A 716 4.74 18.95 -26.55
N SER A 717 3.98 19.99 -26.90
CA SER A 717 2.91 20.55 -26.09
C SER A 717 1.61 20.77 -26.88
N LEU A 718 0.49 20.69 -26.15
CA LEU A 718 -0.86 21.01 -26.61
C LEU A 718 -1.12 22.54 -26.67
N GLY A 719 -0.16 23.37 -26.25
CA GLY A 719 -0.33 24.83 -26.16
C GLY A 719 -1.30 25.22 -25.04
N GLU A 720 -2.20 26.16 -25.32
CA GLU A 720 -3.30 26.54 -24.41
C GLU A 720 -4.51 25.59 -24.48
N GLY A 721 -4.39 24.46 -25.20
CA GLY A 721 -5.53 23.61 -25.56
C GLY A 721 -6.26 24.12 -26.80
N LEU A 722 -7.27 23.38 -27.25
CA LEU A 722 -8.14 23.79 -28.36
C LEU A 722 -9.21 24.78 -27.84
N PRO A 723 -9.17 26.08 -28.22
CA PRO A 723 -10.14 27.05 -27.73
C PRO A 723 -11.47 26.88 -28.48
N GLY A 724 -12.49 26.38 -27.79
CA GLY A 724 -13.85 26.25 -28.32
C GLY A 724 -14.08 25.01 -29.19
N SER A 725 -14.67 23.99 -28.60
CA SER A 725 -15.33 22.89 -29.33
C SER A 725 -16.54 22.43 -28.52
N GLY A 726 -17.69 23.05 -28.81
CA GLY A 726 -18.77 23.26 -27.84
C GLY A 726 -18.51 24.53 -27.03
N ALA A 727 -19.53 25.39 -26.89
CA ALA A 727 -19.38 26.74 -26.33
C ALA A 727 -18.89 26.75 -24.88
N ALA A 728 -17.92 27.61 -24.58
CA ALA A 728 -17.31 27.75 -23.25
C ALA A 728 -17.99 28.83 -22.37
N ASP A 729 -19.09 29.41 -22.84
CA ASP A 729 -19.73 30.63 -22.31
C ASP A 729 -20.35 30.48 -20.90
N GLU A 730 -20.36 29.27 -20.33
CA GLU A 730 -20.72 29.01 -18.92
C GLU A 730 -19.48 28.79 -18.01
N SER A 731 -18.27 29.18 -18.45
CA SER A 731 -17.02 28.90 -17.70
C SER A 731 -16.10 30.09 -17.43
N ASP A 732 -16.49 31.32 -17.82
CA ASP A 732 -15.65 32.53 -17.76
C ASP A 732 -16.38 33.80 -17.23
N VAL A 733 -17.48 33.65 -16.49
CA VAL A 733 -18.34 34.81 -16.10
C VAL A 733 -18.53 35.02 -14.58
N GLU A 734 -18.39 34.00 -13.71
CA GLU A 734 -18.76 34.12 -12.29
C GLU A 734 -17.60 34.01 -11.26
N ASP A 735 -16.39 33.60 -11.65
CA ASP A 735 -15.25 33.34 -10.72
C ASP A 735 -14.26 34.54 -10.55
N ILE A 736 -14.65 35.79 -10.86
CA ILE A 736 -13.77 36.99 -10.80
C ILE A 736 -14.25 38.08 -9.82
N ALA A 737 -15.41 37.92 -9.18
CA ALA A 737 -16.11 39.02 -8.50
C ALA A 737 -16.43 38.80 -6.99
N GLU A 738 -15.51 38.22 -6.20
CA GLU A 738 -15.77 38.05 -4.75
C GLU A 738 -14.52 38.08 -3.81
N ASP A 739 -13.39 38.67 -4.23
CA ASP A 739 -12.12 38.62 -3.47
C ASP A 739 -11.43 40.01 -3.33
N GLU A 740 -12.20 41.11 -3.25
CA GLU A 740 -11.63 42.47 -3.02
C GLU A 740 -12.60 43.47 -2.30
N ASP A 741 -12.92 43.23 -1.01
CA ASP A 741 -13.41 44.27 -0.08
C ASP A 741 -12.91 44.01 1.37
N ASP A 742 -11.74 44.56 1.69
CA ASP A 742 -11.19 44.65 3.07
C ASP A 742 -11.00 46.16 3.36
N GLY A 743 -12.12 46.88 3.48
CA GLY A 743 -12.18 48.33 3.29
C GLY A 743 -11.42 49.22 4.28
N GLU A 744 -10.59 50.14 3.74
CA GLU A 744 -10.19 51.39 4.38
C GLU A 744 -10.70 52.60 3.57
N VAL A 745 -11.17 53.63 4.27
CA VAL A 745 -11.83 54.81 3.67
C VAL A 745 -10.83 55.92 3.39
N ILE A 746 -10.59 56.23 2.11
CA ILE A 746 -9.92 57.46 1.65
C ILE A 746 -10.80 58.13 0.57
N ILE A 747 -10.69 59.45 0.47
CA ILE A 747 -11.69 60.38 -0.08
C ILE A 747 -11.19 61.02 -1.39
N GLU A 748 -12.08 61.13 -2.39
CA GLU A 748 -11.98 61.97 -3.61
C GLU A 748 -10.82 61.57 -4.60
N ASP A 749 -10.84 61.90 -5.90
CA ASP A 749 -11.66 62.88 -6.63
C ASP A 749 -11.92 62.53 -8.14
N ASP A 750 -13.03 63.08 -8.65
CA ASP A 750 -13.53 63.38 -10.03
C ASP A 750 -13.13 62.66 -11.37
N ALA A 751 -14.04 62.79 -12.35
CA ALA A 751 -13.85 63.06 -13.80
C ALA A 751 -13.79 61.96 -14.92
N THR A 752 -14.84 62.01 -15.78
CA THR A 752 -14.85 61.92 -17.28
C THR A 752 -14.98 60.61 -18.10
N ASP A 753 -16.21 60.09 -18.18
CA ASP A 753 -17.08 59.93 -19.39
C ASP A 753 -16.47 59.75 -20.82
N LYS A 754 -16.70 58.57 -21.45
CA LYS A 754 -17.16 58.34 -22.87
C LYS A 754 -17.36 56.82 -23.13
N LYS A 755 -18.44 56.23 -23.69
CA LYS A 755 -19.38 56.51 -24.81
C LYS A 755 -18.73 56.49 -26.21
N THR A 756 -19.16 55.73 -27.22
CA THR A 756 -20.21 54.67 -27.43
C THR A 756 -19.60 53.55 -28.34
N LYS A 757 -20.24 52.58 -29.04
CA LYS A 757 -21.62 52.29 -29.57
C LYS A 757 -21.61 50.81 -30.07
N GLY A 758 -22.70 50.08 -30.35
CA GLY A 758 -24.16 50.25 -30.15
C GLY A 758 -24.99 49.68 -31.33
N GLY A 759 -26.09 48.97 -31.04
CA GLY A 759 -27.00 48.36 -32.05
C GLY A 759 -28.31 47.83 -31.45
N ARG A 760 -29.40 47.84 -32.22
CA ARG A 760 -30.82 47.54 -31.92
C ARG A 760 -31.48 47.03 -33.23
N ASP A 761 -32.70 46.48 -33.33
CA ASP A 761 -33.86 46.32 -32.43
C ASP A 761 -34.81 45.23 -33.01
N LEU A 762 -35.74 44.68 -32.21
CA LEU A 762 -37.05 44.09 -32.60
C LEU A 762 -37.07 42.86 -33.56
N ASP A 763 -38.14 42.07 -33.71
CA ASP A 763 -39.51 42.10 -33.14
C ASP A 763 -40.10 40.67 -32.98
N ASP A 764 -41.31 40.59 -32.36
CA ASP A 764 -42.52 39.81 -32.77
C ASP A 764 -43.31 39.17 -31.60
N VAL A 765 -44.65 39.13 -31.71
CA VAL A 765 -45.61 38.75 -30.65
C VAL A 765 -46.88 38.07 -31.20
N GLU A 766 -46.83 36.75 -31.45
CA GLU A 766 -48.02 35.90 -31.60
C GLU A 766 -47.80 34.54 -30.91
N ASP A 767 -48.53 34.25 -29.81
CA ASP A 767 -49.35 33.02 -29.64
C ASP A 767 -50.04 32.92 -28.24
N LEU A 768 -50.92 33.86 -27.88
CA LEU A 768 -51.75 33.76 -26.66
C LEU A 768 -53.04 32.96 -26.93
N GLY A 769 -52.91 31.71 -27.41
CA GLY A 769 -53.96 31.05 -28.18
C GLY A 769 -54.61 29.75 -27.69
N ARG A 770 -54.05 28.99 -26.72
CA ARG A 770 -54.53 27.59 -26.50
C ARG A 770 -54.49 26.96 -25.10
N MET A 771 -54.85 27.69 -24.05
CA MET A 771 -55.17 27.11 -22.74
C MET A 771 -56.69 27.06 -22.48
N ILE A 772 -57.28 25.85 -22.41
CA ILE A 772 -58.45 25.44 -21.58
C ILE A 772 -58.92 24.00 -21.97
N ARG A 773 -59.31 23.19 -20.95
CA ARG A 773 -59.82 21.79 -21.02
C ARG A 773 -58.79 20.75 -21.52
N LYS A 774 -58.21 19.91 -20.66
CA LYS A 774 -58.94 18.95 -19.79
C LYS A 774 -58.38 18.89 -18.36
N ASP A 775 -59.28 18.73 -17.40
CA ASP A 775 -59.00 18.04 -16.14
C ASP A 775 -59.11 16.52 -16.34
N ASP A 776 -58.24 15.76 -15.66
CA ASP A 776 -58.56 14.46 -15.05
C ASP A 776 -57.56 14.24 -13.90
N GLY A 777 -58.04 13.80 -12.73
CA GLY A 777 -57.36 14.05 -11.47
C GLY A 777 -56.39 12.96 -10.99
N SER A 778 -55.19 13.35 -10.58
CA SER A 778 -54.44 12.66 -9.52
C SER A 778 -53.59 13.66 -8.71
N THR A 779 -53.83 13.73 -7.39
CA THR A 779 -53.12 14.66 -6.50
C THR A 779 -51.80 14.08 -6.01
N VAL A 780 -50.74 14.25 -6.79
CA VAL A 780 -49.36 14.11 -6.30
C VAL A 780 -48.92 15.46 -5.75
N GLN A 781 -48.63 15.53 -4.44
CA GLN A 781 -47.99 16.72 -3.87
C GLN A 781 -46.60 16.87 -4.49
N LYS A 782 -46.32 18.04 -5.09
CA LYS A 782 -44.96 18.38 -5.48
C LYS A 782 -44.10 18.47 -4.23
N ALA A 783 -43.00 17.72 -4.18
CA ALA A 783 -41.97 17.90 -3.17
C ALA A 783 -41.48 19.37 -3.18
N PRO A 784 -41.13 19.95 -2.02
CA PRO A 784 -40.56 21.29 -1.97
C PRO A 784 -39.26 21.32 -2.78
N LEU A 785 -39.02 22.43 -3.49
CA LEU A 785 -37.74 22.63 -4.16
C LEU A 785 -36.63 22.75 -3.10
N ALA A 786 -35.43 22.26 -3.43
CA ALA A 786 -34.26 22.49 -2.61
C ALA A 786 -34.01 24.00 -2.46
N VAL A 787 -33.97 24.48 -1.23
CA VAL A 787 -33.58 25.86 -0.90
C VAL A 787 -32.09 25.84 -0.56
N ASP A 788 -31.31 26.58 -1.35
CA ASP A 788 -29.92 26.88 -1.02
C ASP A 788 -29.91 27.90 0.14
N PHE A 789 -29.29 27.53 1.26
CA PHE A 789 -29.09 28.39 2.43
C PHE A 789 -27.63 28.85 2.58
N THR A 790 -26.78 28.52 1.61
CA THR A 790 -25.34 28.80 1.60
C THR A 790 -24.94 29.94 0.66
N ASN A 791 -25.83 30.38 -0.24
CA ASN A 791 -25.52 31.40 -1.23
C ASN A 791 -26.47 32.62 -1.10
N TYR A 792 -25.93 33.79 -0.72
CA TYR A 792 -26.69 35.06 -0.64
C TYR A 792 -26.72 35.82 -1.98
N GLY A 793 -26.79 35.08 -3.10
CA GLY A 793 -26.92 35.61 -4.46
C GLY A 793 -28.13 35.01 -5.19
N SER A 794 -28.98 35.85 -5.79
CA SER A 794 -30.25 35.39 -6.40
C SER A 794 -30.04 34.81 -7.81
N SER A 795 -29.82 33.50 -7.91
CA SER A 795 -29.70 32.82 -9.21
C SER A 795 -31.04 32.76 -9.95
N THR A 796 -31.09 33.32 -11.16
CA THR A 796 -32.27 33.30 -12.05
C THR A 796 -31.93 32.65 -13.39
N LYS A 797 -31.66 31.35 -13.37
CA LYS A 797 -31.67 30.46 -14.55
C LYS A 797 -32.03 29.04 -14.09
N LYS A 798 -32.92 28.35 -14.81
CA LYS A 798 -33.33 26.97 -14.50
C LYS A 798 -32.61 25.99 -15.41
N ALA A 799 -31.81 25.09 -14.84
CA ALA A 799 -31.50 23.82 -15.48
C ALA A 799 -32.72 22.90 -15.41
N VAL A 800 -32.86 21.98 -16.38
CA VAL A 800 -33.93 20.96 -16.38
C VAL A 800 -33.48 19.78 -15.51
N PRO A 801 -34.25 19.35 -14.50
CA PRO A 801 -33.81 18.31 -13.58
C PRO A 801 -33.97 16.91 -14.19
N GLN A 802 -32.85 16.18 -14.32
CA GLN A 802 -32.91 14.72 -14.27
C GLN A 802 -33.39 14.26 -12.89
N GLY A 803 -34.03 13.09 -12.83
CA GLY A 803 -34.53 12.53 -11.57
C GLY A 803 -33.39 12.19 -10.59
N PRO A 804 -33.56 12.39 -9.27
CA PRO A 804 -32.54 12.08 -8.28
C PRO A 804 -32.21 10.57 -8.27
N LYS A 805 -30.94 10.23 -8.04
CA LYS A 805 -30.40 8.87 -8.21
C LYS A 805 -30.35 8.07 -6.88
N LYS A 806 -30.30 6.73 -6.95
CA LYS A 806 -30.41 5.84 -5.77
C LYS A 806 -29.04 5.58 -5.10
N MET A 807 -28.82 6.21 -3.95
CA MET A 807 -27.59 6.14 -3.13
C MET A 807 -26.93 4.75 -3.03
N VAL A 808 -27.72 3.67 -2.90
CA VAL A 808 -27.24 2.28 -2.98
C VAL A 808 -28.21 1.43 -3.82
N ALA A 809 -28.02 1.39 -5.13
CA ALA A 809 -28.74 0.50 -6.03
C ALA A 809 -28.43 -0.99 -5.75
N GLU A 810 -29.44 -1.88 -5.86
CA GLU A 810 -29.32 -3.32 -5.49
C GLU A 810 -28.27 -4.09 -6.29
N GLU A 811 -27.99 -3.68 -7.53
CA GLU A 811 -26.98 -4.32 -8.37
C GLU A 811 -25.55 -3.82 -8.11
N SER A 812 -25.37 -2.76 -7.31
CA SER A 812 -24.07 -2.13 -7.08
C SER A 812 -23.07 -3.05 -6.33
N PRO A 813 -21.74 -2.87 -6.55
CA PRO A 813 -20.72 -3.49 -5.72
C PRO A 813 -20.91 -3.15 -4.23
N THR A 814 -21.29 -1.91 -3.93
CA THR A 814 -21.62 -1.40 -2.59
C THR A 814 -22.73 -2.21 -1.91
N TYR A 815 -23.86 -2.44 -2.57
CA TYR A 815 -24.96 -3.25 -2.04
C TYR A 815 -24.52 -4.69 -1.75
N LYS A 816 -23.76 -5.29 -2.67
CA LYS A 816 -23.20 -6.64 -2.54
C LYS A 816 -22.21 -6.73 -1.36
N ALA A 817 -21.35 -5.72 -1.19
CA ALA A 817 -20.40 -5.63 -0.08
C ALA A 817 -21.10 -5.46 1.28
N LEU A 818 -22.04 -4.51 1.40
CA LEU A 818 -22.80 -4.28 2.64
C LEU A 818 -23.66 -5.50 2.99
N THR A 819 -24.33 -6.13 2.02
CA THR A 819 -25.11 -7.35 2.26
C THR A 819 -24.21 -8.49 2.76
N LYS A 820 -23.01 -8.67 2.18
CA LYS A 820 -21.99 -9.63 2.66
C LYS A 820 -21.49 -9.32 4.08
N GLN A 821 -21.42 -8.05 4.46
CA GLN A 821 -21.11 -7.61 5.83
C GLN A 821 -22.29 -7.73 6.82
N GLY A 822 -23.43 -8.30 6.40
CA GLY A 822 -24.59 -8.61 7.26
C GLY A 822 -25.58 -7.47 7.47
N TYR A 823 -25.46 -6.36 6.74
CA TYR A 823 -26.48 -5.32 6.70
C TYR A 823 -27.77 -5.86 6.04
N ALA A 824 -28.88 -5.16 6.21
CA ALA A 824 -30.01 -5.21 5.27
C ALA A 824 -30.27 -3.77 4.85
N ILE A 825 -30.17 -3.50 3.56
CA ILE A 825 -30.49 -2.19 2.99
C ILE A 825 -32.01 -2.04 2.98
N VAL A 826 -32.49 -0.81 3.13
CA VAL A 826 -33.91 -0.44 3.16
C VAL A 826 -34.08 0.79 2.28
N GLY A 827 -35.04 0.74 1.34
CA GLY A 827 -35.20 1.78 0.33
C GLY A 827 -33.96 1.89 -0.56
N SER A 828 -33.61 3.11 -0.94
CA SER A 828 -32.43 3.46 -1.73
C SER A 828 -31.23 3.90 -0.90
N HIS A 829 -31.42 4.38 0.34
CA HIS A 829 -30.34 5.03 1.11
C HIS A 829 -30.22 4.63 2.59
N SER A 830 -31.10 3.76 3.10
CA SER A 830 -31.16 3.39 4.52
C SER A 830 -30.66 1.97 4.79
N GLY A 831 -30.39 1.62 6.05
CA GLY A 831 -30.01 0.24 6.37
C GLY A 831 -30.03 -0.11 7.86
N VAL A 832 -30.25 -1.40 8.15
CA VAL A 832 -30.37 -1.97 9.50
C VAL A 832 -29.47 -3.18 9.70
N LYS A 833 -28.90 -3.33 10.90
CA LYS A 833 -27.99 -4.43 11.27
C LYS A 833 -28.33 -4.94 12.68
N THR A 834 -27.90 -6.17 12.97
CA THR A 834 -27.96 -6.70 14.34
C THR A 834 -26.71 -6.26 15.08
N CYS A 835 -26.87 -5.63 16.25
CA CYS A 835 -25.73 -5.17 17.02
C CYS A 835 -24.85 -6.34 17.47
N ARG A 836 -23.53 -6.11 17.48
CA ARG A 836 -22.52 -7.08 17.96
C ARG A 836 -22.86 -7.64 19.34
N TRP A 837 -23.44 -6.81 20.21
CA TRP A 837 -23.81 -7.18 21.58
C TRP A 837 -25.15 -7.90 21.71
N THR A 838 -26.09 -7.75 20.77
CA THR A 838 -27.41 -8.42 20.79
C THR A 838 -27.27 -9.94 20.95
N LYS A 839 -26.32 -10.55 20.24
CA LYS A 839 -26.02 -12.00 20.30
C LYS A 839 -25.38 -12.44 21.63
N SER A 840 -24.77 -11.53 22.39
CA SER A 840 -24.22 -11.83 23.73
C SER A 840 -25.29 -11.64 24.80
N ALA A 841 -26.04 -10.53 24.75
CA ALA A 841 -27.14 -10.23 25.65
C ALA A 841 -28.23 -11.31 25.61
N LEU A 842 -28.65 -11.75 24.41
CA LEU A 842 -29.60 -12.86 24.23
C LEU A 842 -29.14 -14.19 24.86
N ARG A 843 -27.84 -14.39 25.06
CA ARG A 843 -27.26 -15.62 25.64
C ARG A 843 -26.90 -15.49 27.12
N GLY A 844 -27.22 -14.36 27.76
CA GLY A 844 -26.80 -14.07 29.13
C GLY A 844 -25.29 -13.93 29.27
N ARG A 845 -24.61 -13.35 28.28
CA ARG A 845 -23.13 -13.27 28.18
C ARG A 845 -22.62 -11.83 28.10
N GLY A 846 -23.25 -10.93 28.84
CA GLY A 846 -22.95 -9.51 28.88
C GLY A 846 -23.72 -8.71 27.83
N SER A 847 -24.10 -7.49 28.19
CA SER A 847 -24.66 -6.47 27.29
C SER A 847 -23.58 -5.46 26.87
N CYS A 848 -23.93 -4.53 25.97
CA CYS A 848 -23.09 -3.37 25.68
C CYS A 848 -22.98 -2.44 26.91
N TYR A 849 -21.88 -1.69 27.04
CA TYR A 849 -21.66 -0.70 28.12
C TYR A 849 -22.83 0.28 28.33
N LYS A 850 -23.61 0.55 27.28
CA LYS A 850 -24.82 1.39 27.31
C LYS A 850 -25.92 0.86 28.25
N TRP A 851 -25.88 -0.42 28.61
CA TRP A 851 -26.70 -0.98 29.68
C TRP A 851 -26.26 -0.43 31.05
N SER A 852 -24.98 -0.55 31.39
CA SER A 852 -24.40 -0.04 32.64
C SER A 852 -24.55 1.48 32.78
N PHE A 853 -24.37 2.22 31.68
CA PHE A 853 -24.43 3.69 31.72
C PHE A 853 -25.87 4.23 31.74
N TYR A 854 -26.78 3.69 30.92
CA TYR A 854 -28.08 4.32 30.63
C TYR A 854 -29.29 3.36 30.66
N GLY A 855 -29.09 2.08 31.00
CA GLY A 855 -30.17 1.08 31.00
C GLY A 855 -30.63 0.63 29.61
N ILE A 856 -29.79 0.77 28.57
CA ILE A 856 -30.16 0.40 27.19
C ILE A 856 -29.99 -1.10 26.96
N ALA A 857 -31.10 -1.83 26.87
CA ALA A 857 -31.11 -3.28 26.67
C ALA A 857 -30.61 -3.64 25.26
N SER A 858 -29.44 -4.27 25.17
CA SER A 858 -28.74 -4.52 23.88
C SER A 858 -29.43 -5.54 22.97
N HIS A 859 -30.38 -6.31 23.49
CA HIS A 859 -31.24 -7.23 22.74
C HIS A 859 -32.58 -6.63 22.31
N GLN A 860 -32.97 -5.47 22.87
CA GLN A 860 -34.16 -4.70 22.46
C GLN A 860 -33.82 -3.45 21.63
N CYS A 861 -32.57 -3.38 21.15
CA CYS A 861 -32.02 -2.23 20.44
C CYS A 861 -31.89 -2.52 18.93
N MET A 862 -32.63 -1.75 18.13
CA MET A 862 -32.49 -1.72 16.67
C MET A 862 -31.34 -0.78 16.29
N GLU A 863 -30.30 -1.32 15.64
CA GLU A 863 -29.15 -0.54 15.17
C GLU A 863 -29.31 -0.27 13.67
N THR A 864 -29.48 1.00 13.30
CA THR A 864 -29.94 1.41 11.97
C THR A 864 -29.36 2.77 11.56
N THR A 865 -29.56 3.15 10.30
CA THR A 865 -29.34 4.52 9.82
C THR A 865 -30.33 4.86 8.70
N PRO A 866 -30.86 6.10 8.66
CA PRO A 866 -31.61 6.63 7.52
C PRO A 866 -30.68 7.24 6.45
N SER A 867 -29.36 7.21 6.63
CA SER A 867 -28.37 7.67 5.64
C SER A 867 -27.17 6.75 5.65
N LEU A 868 -26.82 6.17 4.51
CA LEU A 868 -25.58 5.41 4.33
C LEU A 868 -24.39 6.28 3.89
N SER A 869 -24.64 7.55 3.53
CA SER A 869 -23.65 8.54 3.12
C SER A 869 -23.11 9.36 4.31
N CYS A 870 -21.89 9.89 4.20
CA CYS A 870 -21.15 10.54 5.28
C CYS A 870 -20.28 11.69 4.78
N SER A 871 -20.16 12.77 5.57
CA SER A 871 -19.34 13.94 5.23
C SER A 871 -17.90 13.88 5.77
N ASN A 872 -17.51 12.78 6.43
CA ASN A 872 -16.15 12.50 6.93
C ASN A 872 -15.64 11.14 6.42
N LYS A 873 -14.35 11.06 6.05
CA LYS A 873 -13.62 9.83 5.67
C LYS A 873 -12.72 9.33 6.83
N CYS A 874 -13.24 9.22 8.07
CA CYS A 874 -12.41 9.02 9.29
C CYS A 874 -11.53 7.75 9.26
N VAL A 875 -10.27 7.84 9.70
CA VAL A 875 -9.28 6.74 9.65
C VAL A 875 -9.75 5.46 10.33
N PHE A 876 -10.44 5.56 11.47
CA PHE A 876 -10.96 4.44 12.25
C PHE A 876 -12.32 3.92 11.78
N CYS A 877 -12.91 4.52 10.74
CA CYS A 877 -14.24 4.15 10.27
C CYS A 877 -14.22 2.83 9.48
N TRP A 878 -15.20 1.95 9.73
CA TRP A 878 -15.32 0.62 9.12
C TRP A 878 -15.75 0.64 7.64
N ARG A 879 -15.64 1.80 6.96
CA ARG A 879 -16.32 2.14 5.70
C ARG A 879 -15.38 2.47 4.52
N HIS A 880 -14.05 2.54 4.74
CA HIS A 880 -13.08 3.01 3.74
C HIS A 880 -13.23 2.28 2.40
N GLY A 881 -13.61 3.04 1.36
CA GLY A 881 -13.81 2.55 -0.01
C GLY A 881 -15.13 1.80 -0.27
N THR A 882 -16.04 1.66 0.71
CA THR A 882 -17.27 0.83 0.55
C THR A 882 -18.59 1.56 0.76
N ASN A 883 -18.56 2.88 1.01
CA ASN A 883 -19.76 3.66 1.27
C ASN A 883 -19.73 4.98 0.49
N PRO A 884 -20.90 5.48 0.04
CA PRO A 884 -21.00 6.82 -0.51
C PRO A 884 -20.60 7.86 0.54
N VAL A 885 -20.14 9.00 0.04
CA VAL A 885 -19.81 10.19 0.82
C VAL A 885 -20.44 11.41 0.16
N GLY A 886 -20.53 12.52 0.88
CA GLY A 886 -21.03 13.77 0.31
C GLY A 886 -21.26 14.87 1.35
N THR A 887 -21.32 16.10 0.85
CA THR A 887 -21.60 17.32 1.60
C THR A 887 -23.04 17.81 1.42
N THR A 888 -23.70 17.45 0.30
CA THR A 888 -25.10 17.78 -0.03
C THR A 888 -25.91 16.51 -0.34
N TRP A 889 -27.22 16.55 -0.11
CA TRP A 889 -28.10 15.42 -0.41
C TRP A 889 -28.51 15.43 -1.89
N ARG A 890 -27.91 14.54 -2.69
CA ARG A 890 -28.11 14.45 -4.16
C ARG A 890 -28.95 13.24 -4.62
N TRP A 891 -29.39 12.40 -3.68
CA TRP A 891 -30.05 11.13 -3.95
C TRP A 891 -31.57 11.18 -3.79
N VAL A 892 -32.27 10.14 -4.25
CA VAL A 892 -33.68 9.88 -3.91
C VAL A 892 -33.84 9.99 -2.39
N VAL A 893 -34.83 10.74 -1.94
CA VAL A 893 -35.24 10.74 -0.53
C VAL A 893 -36.37 9.71 -0.40
N ASP A 894 -36.08 8.55 0.19
CA ASP A 894 -37.11 7.60 0.59
C ASP A 894 -37.98 8.25 1.69
N PRO A 895 -39.31 8.07 1.68
CA PRO A 895 -40.17 8.63 2.72
C PRO A 895 -39.97 7.89 4.06
N PRO A 896 -40.16 8.57 5.21
CA PRO A 896 -39.75 8.05 6.51
C PRO A 896 -40.52 6.80 6.96
N ASP A 897 -41.74 6.59 6.46
CA ASP A 897 -42.58 5.42 6.70
C ASP A 897 -42.02 4.14 6.05
N LEU A 898 -41.62 4.23 4.78
CA LEU A 898 -40.97 3.14 4.05
C LEU A 898 -39.67 2.71 4.74
N ILE A 899 -38.90 3.68 5.24
CA ILE A 899 -37.70 3.40 6.04
C ILE A 899 -38.10 2.71 7.34
N PHE A 900 -39.05 3.28 8.08
CA PHE A 900 -39.46 2.82 9.41
C PHE A 900 -39.92 1.35 9.43
N ASP A 901 -40.90 1.01 8.61
CA ASP A 901 -41.40 -0.37 8.54
C ASP A 901 -40.41 -1.32 7.87
N GLY A 902 -39.60 -0.83 6.93
CA GLY A 902 -38.51 -1.60 6.33
C GLY A 902 -37.42 -1.98 7.33
N VAL A 903 -36.99 -1.06 8.21
CA VAL A 903 -35.98 -1.33 9.24
C VAL A 903 -36.54 -2.21 10.36
N LYS A 904 -37.79 -1.98 10.81
CA LYS A 904 -38.49 -2.84 11.78
C LYS A 904 -38.62 -4.27 11.26
N THR A 905 -39.12 -4.44 10.04
CA THR A 905 -39.32 -5.76 9.41
C THR A 905 -38.00 -6.52 9.28
N ASN A 906 -36.94 -5.86 8.81
CA ASN A 906 -35.63 -6.49 8.69
C ASN A 906 -34.94 -6.74 10.04
N HIS A 907 -35.16 -5.89 11.05
CA HIS A 907 -34.70 -6.13 12.42
C HIS A 907 -35.36 -7.39 12.99
N TYR A 908 -36.70 -7.47 12.99
CA TYR A 908 -37.42 -8.66 13.48
C TYR A 908 -37.07 -9.93 12.68
N LYS A 909 -36.84 -9.83 11.36
CA LYS A 909 -36.34 -10.95 10.53
C LYS A 909 -34.98 -11.44 11.03
N LYS A 910 -34.03 -10.54 11.31
CA LYS A 910 -32.69 -10.88 11.85
C LYS A 910 -32.77 -11.43 13.28
N ILE A 911 -33.63 -10.90 14.16
CA ILE A 911 -33.84 -11.45 15.51
C ILE A 911 -34.45 -12.86 15.47
N LYS A 912 -35.46 -13.10 14.62
CA LYS A 912 -36.10 -14.42 14.44
C LYS A 912 -35.08 -15.50 14.05
N MET A 913 -34.07 -15.18 13.25
CA MET A 913 -32.97 -16.10 12.88
C MET A 913 -32.11 -16.54 14.07
N LEU A 914 -32.09 -15.81 15.19
CA LEU A 914 -31.31 -16.15 16.38
C LEU A 914 -31.98 -17.19 17.29
N ARG A 915 -33.26 -17.52 17.06
CA ARG A 915 -34.08 -18.39 17.95
C ARG A 915 -33.48 -19.78 18.20
N GLY A 916 -32.82 -20.35 17.18
CA GLY A 916 -32.20 -21.68 17.25
C GLY A 916 -30.75 -21.69 17.76
N MET A 917 -30.22 -20.56 18.23
CA MET A 917 -28.80 -20.46 18.58
C MET A 917 -28.51 -21.05 19.97
N PRO A 918 -27.50 -21.95 20.13
CA PRO A 918 -27.24 -22.63 21.39
C PRO A 918 -27.03 -21.68 22.59
N GLY A 919 -27.83 -21.85 23.63
CA GLY A 919 -27.75 -21.06 24.87
C GLY A 919 -28.35 -19.66 24.79
N VAL A 920 -29.30 -19.39 23.90
CA VAL A 920 -30.17 -18.19 23.99
C VAL A 920 -31.19 -18.39 25.12
N ARG A 921 -31.36 -17.38 25.99
CA ARG A 921 -32.35 -17.36 27.09
C ARG A 921 -33.74 -17.06 26.51
N ALA A 922 -34.73 -17.90 26.86
CA ALA A 922 -36.08 -17.78 26.32
C ALA A 922 -36.76 -16.44 26.67
N GLU A 923 -36.56 -15.96 27.91
CA GLU A 923 -37.04 -14.65 28.38
C GLU A 923 -36.52 -13.50 27.50
N ARG A 924 -35.20 -13.44 27.25
CA ARG A 924 -34.56 -12.38 26.48
C ARG A 924 -34.89 -12.46 25.00
N PHE A 925 -35.19 -13.65 24.49
CA PHE A 925 -35.72 -13.81 23.14
C PHE A 925 -37.14 -13.29 23.00
N ALA A 926 -37.99 -13.43 24.04
CA ALA A 926 -39.31 -12.80 24.08
C ALA A 926 -39.21 -11.27 24.20
N GLU A 927 -38.35 -10.77 25.10
CA GLU A 927 -38.06 -9.33 25.23
C GLU A 927 -37.55 -8.72 23.91
N ALA A 928 -36.69 -9.43 23.19
CA ALA A 928 -36.14 -8.99 21.90
C ALA A 928 -37.14 -8.98 20.74
N MET A 929 -38.36 -9.52 20.92
CA MET A 929 -39.47 -9.33 19.97
C MET A 929 -40.22 -8.00 20.18
N GLN A 930 -39.82 -7.19 21.15
CA GLN A 930 -40.24 -5.80 21.30
C GLN A 930 -39.02 -4.88 21.17
N ILE A 931 -38.98 -4.08 20.11
CA ILE A 931 -38.01 -2.99 20.00
C ILE A 931 -38.35 -1.95 21.07
N ARG A 932 -37.37 -1.56 21.89
CA ARG A 932 -37.49 -0.49 22.90
C ARG A 932 -36.57 0.69 22.62
N HIS A 933 -35.49 0.45 21.88
CA HIS A 933 -34.45 1.42 21.61
C HIS A 933 -34.07 1.43 20.12
N CYS A 934 -33.81 2.60 19.56
CA CYS A 934 -33.29 2.78 18.20
C CYS A 934 -31.96 3.53 18.25
N ALA A 935 -30.89 2.85 17.87
CA ALA A 935 -29.55 3.41 17.72
C ALA A 935 -29.35 3.88 16.28
N LEU A 936 -29.51 5.18 16.08
CA LEU A 936 -29.17 5.91 14.86
C LEU A 936 -27.67 6.20 14.91
N SER A 937 -26.89 5.14 14.65
CA SER A 937 -25.42 5.16 14.79
C SER A 937 -24.71 4.07 13.99
N LEU A 938 -25.38 3.46 13.00
CA LEU A 938 -24.86 2.29 12.30
C LEU A 938 -23.76 2.64 11.29
N VAL A 939 -24.14 3.35 10.23
CA VAL A 939 -23.32 3.75 9.06
C VAL A 939 -23.82 5.12 8.58
N GLY A 940 -23.08 5.78 7.70
CA GLY A 940 -23.33 7.16 7.25
C GLY A 940 -23.30 8.19 8.37
N GLU A 941 -24.01 9.29 8.14
CA GLU A 941 -24.30 10.37 9.09
C GLU A 941 -25.84 10.52 9.18
N PRO A 942 -26.48 10.03 10.26
CA PRO A 942 -27.94 10.01 10.39
C PRO A 942 -28.61 11.38 10.33
N ILE A 943 -27.95 12.46 10.77
CA ILE A 943 -28.56 13.81 10.81
C ILE A 943 -28.68 14.45 9.41
N PHE A 944 -28.02 13.86 8.41
CA PHE A 944 -28.01 14.32 7.02
C PHE A 944 -29.30 13.97 6.26
N TYR A 945 -30.13 13.06 6.78
CA TYR A 945 -31.41 12.69 6.16
C TYR A 945 -32.46 13.80 6.32
N PRO A 946 -33.06 14.35 5.24
CA PRO A 946 -33.95 15.51 5.32
C PRO A 946 -35.13 15.35 6.29
N TYR A 947 -35.77 14.17 6.33
CA TYR A 947 -36.93 13.91 7.19
C TYR A 947 -36.55 13.27 8.55
N ILE A 948 -35.32 13.51 9.05
CA ILE A 948 -34.84 12.95 10.33
C ILE A 948 -35.77 13.29 11.51
N ASN A 949 -36.30 14.50 11.54
CA ASN A 949 -37.25 14.95 12.57
C ASN A 949 -38.59 14.19 12.53
N GLU A 950 -39.06 13.79 11.34
CA GLU A 950 -40.29 12.98 11.19
C GLU A 950 -40.04 11.52 11.56
N PHE A 951 -38.91 10.96 11.12
CA PHE A 951 -38.49 9.60 11.47
C PHE A 951 -38.29 9.41 12.98
N LEU A 952 -37.77 10.43 13.67
CA LEU A 952 -37.71 10.49 15.13
C LEU A 952 -39.11 10.51 15.76
N GLY A 953 -40.05 11.29 15.19
CA GLY A 953 -41.45 11.29 15.60
C GLY A 953 -42.13 9.92 15.46
N MET A 954 -41.89 9.20 14.37
CA MET A 954 -42.43 7.83 14.17
C MET A 954 -41.89 6.84 15.20
N LEU A 955 -40.60 6.91 15.54
CA LEU A 955 -40.01 6.12 16.63
C LEU A 955 -40.67 6.44 17.98
N HIS A 956 -40.91 7.72 18.28
CA HIS A 956 -41.52 8.13 19.54
C HIS A 956 -43.01 7.77 19.63
N ALA A 957 -43.74 7.76 18.50
CA ALA A 957 -45.14 7.31 18.45
C ALA A 957 -45.30 5.82 18.80
N GLU A 958 -44.35 4.94 18.43
CA GLU A 958 -44.30 3.55 18.92
C GLU A 958 -43.61 3.40 20.30
N ARG A 959 -43.30 4.52 20.98
CA ARG A 959 -42.56 4.58 22.26
C ARG A 959 -41.22 3.82 22.21
N ILE A 960 -40.49 3.99 21.10
CA ILE A 960 -39.12 3.52 20.87
C ILE A 960 -38.15 4.68 21.11
N SER A 961 -37.23 4.56 22.07
CA SER A 961 -36.33 5.66 22.45
C SER A 961 -35.22 5.88 21.42
N SER A 962 -34.95 7.12 21.04
CA SER A 962 -33.99 7.45 19.97
C SER A 962 -32.62 7.89 20.47
N PHE A 963 -31.58 7.34 19.85
CA PHE A 963 -30.17 7.60 20.16
C PHE A 963 -29.43 8.00 18.88
N LEU A 964 -29.35 9.31 18.62
CA LEU A 964 -28.71 9.88 17.42
C LEU A 964 -27.23 10.19 17.69
N VAL A 965 -26.35 9.70 16.82
CA VAL A 965 -24.90 9.97 16.85
C VAL A 965 -24.51 10.72 15.58
N CYS A 966 -23.88 11.89 15.70
CA CYS A 966 -23.39 12.68 14.58
C CYS A 966 -21.92 13.11 14.72
N ASN A 967 -21.33 13.57 13.60
CA ASN A 967 -19.92 13.94 13.44
C ASN A 967 -19.60 15.45 13.49
N ALA A 968 -20.55 16.29 13.96
CA ALA A 968 -20.41 17.75 14.05
C ALA A 968 -20.09 18.49 12.72
N GLN A 969 -20.52 17.99 11.56
CA GLN A 969 -20.42 18.72 10.29
C GLN A 969 -21.71 19.42 9.82
N HIS A 970 -22.84 19.13 10.47
CA HIS A 970 -24.19 19.55 10.05
C HIS A 970 -24.85 20.45 11.11
N PRO A 971 -24.35 21.69 11.33
CA PRO A 971 -24.81 22.56 12.41
C PRO A 971 -26.27 22.99 12.24
N ASP A 972 -26.74 23.26 11.03
CA ASP A 972 -28.09 23.75 10.77
C ASP A 972 -29.15 22.66 11.03
N GLN A 973 -28.87 21.42 10.63
CA GLN A 973 -29.67 20.24 10.96
C GLN A 973 -29.62 19.92 12.46
N LEU A 974 -28.48 20.17 13.14
CA LEU A 974 -28.35 20.04 14.59
C LEU A 974 -29.16 21.12 15.34
N ALA A 975 -29.31 22.30 14.75
CA ALA A 975 -30.14 23.40 15.28
C ALA A 975 -31.64 23.11 15.10
N ASP A 976 -32.10 22.63 13.94
CA ASP A 976 -33.51 22.22 13.73
C ASP A 976 -33.89 20.92 14.46
N LEU A 977 -32.92 20.15 14.97
CA LEU A 977 -33.19 18.87 15.63
C LEU A 977 -34.19 19.03 16.80
N LYS A 978 -35.35 18.39 16.65
CA LYS A 978 -36.45 18.31 17.63
C LYS A 978 -36.12 17.20 18.64
N ALA A 979 -37.14 16.54 19.21
CA ALA A 979 -36.96 15.59 20.29
C ALA A 979 -36.01 14.42 19.92
N VAL A 980 -35.03 14.17 20.79
CA VAL A 980 -34.20 12.96 20.79
C VAL A 980 -33.95 12.52 22.23
N THR A 981 -34.05 11.22 22.53
CA THR A 981 -33.95 10.75 23.92
C THR A 981 -32.55 10.99 24.51
N GLN A 982 -31.51 10.78 23.70
CA GLN A 982 -30.14 11.22 23.99
C GLN A 982 -29.34 11.44 22.70
N LEU A 983 -28.74 12.62 22.58
CA LEU A 983 -27.95 13.11 21.46
C LEU A 983 -26.46 12.88 21.74
N TYR A 984 -25.72 12.35 20.78
CA TYR A 984 -24.28 12.16 20.86
C TYR A 984 -23.57 12.91 19.73
N VAL A 985 -22.49 13.59 20.07
CA VAL A 985 -21.51 14.10 19.11
C VAL A 985 -20.22 13.29 19.26
N SER A 986 -19.68 12.81 18.14
CA SER A 986 -18.36 12.18 18.08
C SER A 986 -17.29 13.27 18.08
N ILE A 987 -16.35 13.20 19.01
CA ILE A 987 -15.30 14.19 19.25
C ILE A 987 -13.98 13.43 19.26
N ASP A 988 -13.46 13.13 18.07
CA ASP A 988 -12.39 12.15 17.87
C ASP A 988 -10.99 12.77 17.75
N ALA A 989 -10.88 14.09 17.89
CA ALA A 989 -9.62 14.85 17.98
C ALA A 989 -9.80 16.14 18.81
N ALA A 990 -8.71 16.65 19.40
CA ALA A 990 -8.75 17.86 20.24
C ALA A 990 -8.45 19.20 19.52
N ASP A 991 -8.02 19.18 18.25
CA ASP A 991 -7.59 20.36 17.49
C ASP A 991 -7.87 20.24 15.97
N LYS A 992 -7.72 21.34 15.21
CA LYS A 992 -8.04 21.43 13.77
C LYS A 992 -7.17 20.53 12.88
N GLU A 993 -5.90 20.34 13.22
CA GLU A 993 -4.97 19.51 12.44
C GLU A 993 -5.15 18.02 12.77
N SER A 994 -5.30 17.66 14.04
CA SER A 994 -5.65 16.29 14.44
C SER A 994 -7.02 15.87 13.90
N LEU A 995 -8.02 16.77 13.87
CA LEU A 995 -9.31 16.48 13.25
C LEU A 995 -9.19 16.29 11.72
N ARG A 996 -8.37 17.10 11.04
CA ARG A 996 -8.07 16.92 9.60
C ARG A 996 -7.37 15.58 9.32
N ARG A 997 -6.44 15.18 10.19
CA ARG A 997 -5.66 13.93 10.09
C ARG A 997 -6.49 12.67 10.37
N ILE A 998 -7.29 12.71 11.44
CA ILE A 998 -8.06 11.57 11.96
C ILE A 998 -9.40 11.45 11.24
N ASP A 999 -10.19 12.51 11.18
CA ASP A 999 -11.58 12.44 10.71
C ASP A 999 -11.73 12.69 9.20
N ARG A 1000 -10.77 13.37 8.58
CA ARG A 1000 -10.74 13.66 7.14
C ARG A 1000 -12.11 14.18 6.62
N PRO A 1001 -12.64 15.28 7.20
CA PRO A 1001 -13.91 15.88 6.79
C PRO A 1001 -13.86 16.40 5.34
N LEU A 1002 -15.02 16.52 4.68
CA LEU A 1002 -15.13 16.99 3.29
C LEU A 1002 -15.46 18.49 3.17
N HIS A 1003 -15.97 19.12 4.22
CA HIS A 1003 -16.28 20.56 4.21
C HIS A 1003 -15.01 21.42 4.26
N ARG A 1004 -15.02 22.58 3.59
CA ARG A 1004 -13.90 23.56 3.62
C ARG A 1004 -13.79 24.21 5.01
N ASP A 1005 -14.94 24.55 5.56
CA ASP A 1005 -15.22 25.15 6.86
C ASP A 1005 -15.43 24.10 7.97
N PHE A 1006 -14.82 22.91 7.85
CA PHE A 1006 -15.06 21.75 8.73
C PHE A 1006 -14.88 22.02 10.22
N TRP A 1007 -13.93 22.88 10.59
CA TRP A 1007 -13.61 23.21 11.98
C TRP A 1007 -14.56 24.29 12.52
N GLU A 1008 -14.93 25.23 11.66
CA GLU A 1008 -15.85 26.31 11.94
C GLU A 1008 -17.27 25.72 12.16
N ARG A 1009 -17.68 24.76 11.32
CA ARG A 1009 -18.86 23.89 11.51
C ARG A 1009 -18.79 23.08 12.81
N PHE A 1010 -17.64 22.47 13.09
CA PHE A 1010 -17.42 21.66 14.29
C PHE A 1010 -17.63 22.48 15.57
N ASN A 1011 -16.99 23.66 15.67
CA ASN A 1011 -17.16 24.57 16.81
C ASN A 1011 -18.63 25.04 16.94
N ARG A 1012 -19.26 25.46 15.83
CA ARG A 1012 -20.68 25.84 15.81
C ARG A 1012 -21.60 24.70 16.31
N CYS A 1013 -21.28 23.44 16.00
CA CYS A 1013 -22.00 22.29 16.54
C CYS A 1013 -21.81 22.12 18.06
N LEU A 1014 -20.63 22.45 18.62
CA LEU A 1014 -20.41 22.41 20.07
C LEU A 1014 -21.22 23.51 20.78
N ASP A 1015 -21.28 24.70 20.20
CA ASP A 1015 -22.05 25.83 20.72
C ASP A 1015 -23.56 25.53 20.69
N ILE A 1016 -24.06 24.95 19.60
CA ILE A 1016 -25.44 24.44 19.52
C ILE A 1016 -25.69 23.34 20.57
N LEU A 1017 -24.72 22.46 20.83
CA LEU A 1017 -24.86 21.44 21.87
C LEU A 1017 -24.92 22.04 23.30
N ARG A 1018 -24.20 23.15 23.52
CA ARG A 1018 -24.20 23.94 24.77
C ARG A 1018 -25.57 24.57 25.07
N GLU A 1019 -26.40 24.77 24.06
CA GLU A 1019 -27.80 25.19 24.18
C GLU A 1019 -28.73 23.97 24.30
N LYS A 1020 -28.63 23.00 23.39
CA LYS A 1020 -29.46 21.77 23.37
C LYS A 1020 -29.32 20.92 24.65
N ARG A 1021 -28.27 21.09 25.47
CA ARG A 1021 -28.11 20.44 26.80
C ARG A 1021 -29.21 20.79 27.83
N PHE A 1022 -30.07 21.77 27.54
CA PHE A 1022 -31.24 22.12 28.36
C PHE A 1022 -32.52 21.40 27.92
N SER A 1023 -32.60 20.95 26.66
CA SER A 1023 -33.75 20.22 26.10
C SER A 1023 -33.49 18.73 25.91
N HIS A 1024 -32.23 18.32 25.80
CA HIS A 1024 -31.80 16.95 25.48
C HIS A 1024 -30.63 16.51 26.36
N ARG A 1025 -30.59 15.21 26.69
CA ARG A 1025 -29.35 14.60 27.21
C ARG A 1025 -28.30 14.63 26.10
N THR A 1026 -27.28 15.47 26.26
CA THR A 1026 -26.18 15.62 25.31
C THR A 1026 -24.93 14.84 25.76
N VAL A 1027 -24.22 14.24 24.82
CA VAL A 1027 -23.06 13.39 25.10
C VAL A 1027 -21.94 13.70 24.12
N PHE A 1028 -20.73 13.96 24.62
CA PHE A 1028 -19.52 13.80 23.81
C PHE A 1028 -19.05 12.34 23.87
N ARG A 1029 -18.70 11.76 22.73
CA ARG A 1029 -17.99 10.48 22.66
C ARG A 1029 -16.58 10.72 22.15
N LEU A 1030 -15.58 10.40 22.95
CA LEU A 1030 -14.17 10.44 22.57
C LEU A 1030 -13.72 9.02 22.19
N THR A 1031 -13.34 8.79 20.93
CA THR A 1031 -12.73 7.52 20.50
C THR A 1031 -11.21 7.59 20.64
N LEU A 1032 -10.68 6.98 21.69
CA LEU A 1032 -9.24 6.96 21.96
C LEU A 1032 -8.49 5.96 21.07
N VAL A 1033 -7.49 6.48 20.36
CA VAL A 1033 -6.60 5.80 19.43
C VAL A 1033 -5.16 6.04 19.90
N LYS A 1034 -4.50 4.97 20.37
CA LYS A 1034 -3.14 5.06 20.90
C LYS A 1034 -2.14 5.46 19.81
N GLY A 1035 -1.25 6.41 20.13
CA GLY A 1035 -0.33 7.04 19.17
C GLY A 1035 -1.00 8.05 18.22
N PHE A 1036 -2.28 8.38 18.41
CA PHE A 1036 -2.98 9.40 17.60
C PHE A 1036 -3.56 10.54 18.44
N ASN A 1037 -4.29 10.25 19.53
CA ASN A 1037 -5.03 11.24 20.33
C ASN A 1037 -5.08 10.94 21.86
N VAL A 1038 -4.05 10.27 22.39
CA VAL A 1038 -3.99 9.80 23.80
C VAL A 1038 -2.89 10.48 24.60
N GLU A 1039 -1.77 10.82 23.97
CA GLU A 1039 -0.64 11.47 24.61
C GLU A 1039 -0.83 13.00 24.53
N GLU A 1040 -0.65 13.69 25.67
CA GLU A 1040 -0.75 15.15 25.88
C GLU A 1040 -2.10 15.86 25.56
N GLU A 1041 -2.98 15.31 24.73
CA GLU A 1041 -4.23 15.95 24.26
C GLU A 1041 -5.32 16.22 25.34
N ALA A 1042 -5.18 15.71 26.57
CA ALA A 1042 -6.23 15.82 27.61
C ALA A 1042 -6.65 17.27 27.95
N GLU A 1043 -5.75 18.24 27.86
CA GLU A 1043 -6.08 19.68 27.99
C GLU A 1043 -6.89 20.20 26.80
N GLY A 1044 -6.61 19.68 25.59
CA GLY A 1044 -7.36 20.00 24.39
C GLY A 1044 -8.82 19.54 24.50
N TYR A 1045 -9.04 18.27 24.86
CA TYR A 1045 -10.38 17.75 25.12
C TYR A 1045 -11.10 18.49 26.27
N ALA A 1046 -10.38 18.90 27.32
CA ALA A 1046 -10.96 19.71 28.39
C ALA A 1046 -11.50 21.06 27.91
N ARG A 1047 -10.83 21.73 26.96
CA ARG A 1047 -11.33 22.97 26.31
C ARG A 1047 -12.57 22.74 25.47
N LEU A 1048 -12.67 21.60 24.76
CA LEU A 1048 -13.88 21.27 24.00
C LEU A 1048 -15.08 21.02 24.93
N VAL A 1049 -14.85 20.37 26.08
CA VAL A 1049 -15.89 20.18 27.12
C VAL A 1049 -16.29 21.52 27.77
N GLU A 1050 -15.35 22.43 27.99
CA GLU A 1050 -15.57 23.81 28.47
C GLU A 1050 -16.49 24.62 27.52
N GLN A 1051 -16.37 24.38 26.21
CA GLN A 1051 -17.23 24.97 25.18
C GLN A 1051 -18.61 24.29 25.09
N GLY A 1052 -18.67 22.97 24.86
CA GLY A 1052 -19.94 22.27 24.61
C GLY A 1052 -20.79 21.99 25.85
N LEU A 1053 -20.19 21.95 27.05
CA LEU A 1053 -20.84 21.59 28.33
C LEU A 1053 -21.85 20.42 28.23
N PRO A 1054 -21.47 19.26 27.63
CA PRO A 1054 -22.38 18.14 27.46
C PRO A 1054 -22.84 17.58 28.81
N CYS A 1055 -24.02 16.95 28.87
CA CYS A 1055 -24.47 16.26 30.08
C CYS A 1055 -23.52 15.12 30.50
N PHE A 1056 -22.91 14.44 29.52
CA PHE A 1056 -21.99 13.31 29.72
C PHE A 1056 -20.80 13.33 28.76
N VAL A 1057 -19.69 12.71 29.16
CA VAL A 1057 -18.54 12.41 28.29
C VAL A 1057 -18.25 10.91 28.35
N GLU A 1058 -18.48 10.20 27.25
CA GLU A 1058 -18.05 8.83 27.05
C GLU A 1058 -16.61 8.81 26.54
N VAL A 1059 -15.69 8.22 27.30
CA VAL A 1059 -14.32 7.98 26.83
C VAL A 1059 -14.15 6.50 26.54
N LYS A 1060 -13.81 6.16 25.29
CA LYS A 1060 -13.87 4.78 24.80
C LYS A 1060 -12.69 4.43 23.91
N GLY A 1061 -12.03 3.31 24.18
CA GLY A 1061 -10.98 2.77 23.32
C GLY A 1061 -11.49 2.37 21.93
N VAL A 1062 -10.72 2.71 20.89
CA VAL A 1062 -10.97 2.26 19.51
C VAL A 1062 -10.94 0.73 19.43
N THR A 1063 -11.73 0.15 18.52
CA THR A 1063 -11.73 -1.29 18.24
C THR A 1063 -11.21 -1.52 16.84
N TYR A 1064 -10.06 -2.18 16.71
CA TYR A 1064 -9.41 -2.43 15.41
C TYR A 1064 -10.32 -3.14 14.41
N CYS A 1065 -10.39 -2.59 13.19
CA CYS A 1065 -11.34 -2.98 12.15
C CYS A 1065 -10.88 -4.19 11.33
N GLY A 1066 -9.57 -4.38 11.16
CA GLY A 1066 -8.98 -5.50 10.42
C GLY A 1066 -9.11 -5.44 8.90
N THR A 1067 -9.49 -4.31 8.32
CA THR A 1067 -9.50 -4.08 6.86
C THR A 1067 -8.14 -3.58 6.37
N SER A 1068 -7.75 -3.96 5.14
CA SER A 1068 -6.51 -3.53 4.49
C SER A 1068 -6.41 -2.00 4.38
N THR A 1069 -7.51 -1.31 4.12
CA THR A 1069 -7.56 0.15 4.07
C THR A 1069 -7.30 0.83 5.42
N SER A 1070 -7.64 0.20 6.56
CA SER A 1070 -7.25 0.74 7.87
C SER A 1070 -5.74 0.69 8.09
N SER A 1071 -5.07 -0.37 7.64
CA SER A 1071 -3.60 -0.43 7.67
C SER A 1071 -2.95 0.60 6.72
N ASN A 1072 -3.52 0.86 5.54
CA ASN A 1072 -3.06 1.93 4.66
C ASN A 1072 -3.26 3.32 5.28
N ALA A 1073 -4.31 3.50 6.08
CA ALA A 1073 -4.54 4.72 6.88
C ALA A 1073 -3.64 4.84 8.14
N GLY A 1074 -2.71 3.91 8.37
CA GLY A 1074 -1.77 3.93 9.49
C GLY A 1074 -2.30 3.34 10.80
N LEU A 1075 -3.48 2.72 10.80
CA LEU A 1075 -4.04 2.05 11.98
C LEU A 1075 -3.68 0.56 12.04
N SER A 1076 -3.26 0.11 13.21
CA SER A 1076 -2.92 -1.28 13.51
C SER A 1076 -3.47 -1.71 14.87
N MET A 1077 -3.25 -2.97 15.26
CA MET A 1077 -3.67 -3.47 16.57
C MET A 1077 -2.96 -2.78 17.75
N SER A 1078 -1.74 -2.23 17.57
CA SER A 1078 -1.04 -1.50 18.65
C SER A 1078 -1.64 -0.11 18.94
N ASN A 1079 -2.53 0.38 18.05
CA ASN A 1079 -3.27 1.63 18.24
C ASN A 1079 -4.56 1.44 19.06
N VAL A 1080 -4.91 0.20 19.45
CA VAL A 1080 -5.99 -0.10 20.39
C VAL A 1080 -5.47 0.12 21.82
N PRO A 1081 -6.01 1.07 22.60
CA PRO A 1081 -5.57 1.27 23.97
C PRO A 1081 -6.07 0.15 24.90
N PHE A 1082 -5.23 -0.23 25.86
CA PHE A 1082 -5.62 -1.11 26.96
C PHE A 1082 -6.49 -0.38 27.98
N TYR A 1083 -7.18 -1.13 28.86
CA TYR A 1083 -8.14 -0.51 29.78
C TYR A 1083 -7.49 0.51 30.73
N TRP A 1084 -6.31 0.19 31.28
CA TRP A 1084 -5.58 1.11 32.17
C TRP A 1084 -5.18 2.42 31.47
N GLU A 1085 -4.88 2.38 30.16
CA GLU A 1085 -4.53 3.58 29.38
C GLU A 1085 -5.75 4.51 29.22
N VAL A 1086 -6.95 3.94 29.07
CA VAL A 1086 -8.22 4.70 29.08
C VAL A 1086 -8.52 5.24 30.49
N VAL A 1087 -8.27 4.47 31.53
CA VAL A 1087 -8.40 4.89 32.94
C VAL A 1087 -7.48 6.08 33.26
N ASP A 1088 -6.22 6.05 32.83
CA ASP A 1088 -5.25 7.09 33.14
C ASP A 1088 -5.51 8.37 32.31
N PHE A 1089 -5.93 8.25 31.05
CA PHE A 1089 -6.46 9.39 30.27
C PHE A 1089 -7.69 10.02 30.96
N VAL A 1090 -8.64 9.21 31.45
CA VAL A 1090 -9.85 9.72 32.11
C VAL A 1090 -9.53 10.44 33.42
N LYS A 1091 -8.60 9.92 34.23
CA LYS A 1091 -8.12 10.63 35.43
C LYS A 1091 -7.44 11.95 35.07
N ALA A 1092 -6.64 11.99 33.99
CA ALA A 1092 -6.02 13.21 33.50
C ALA A 1092 -7.05 14.24 33.03
N LEU A 1093 -8.06 13.81 32.26
CA LEU A 1093 -9.17 14.66 31.82
C LEU A 1093 -9.99 15.18 33.01
N GLU A 1094 -10.39 14.32 33.95
CA GLU A 1094 -11.13 14.72 35.16
C GLU A 1094 -10.35 15.76 35.98
N LYS A 1095 -9.02 15.60 36.10
CA LYS A 1095 -8.14 16.58 36.74
C LYS A 1095 -8.15 17.93 36.01
N ARG A 1096 -8.05 17.95 34.67
CA ARG A 1096 -8.13 19.21 33.89
C ARG A 1096 -9.51 19.88 33.98
N LEU A 1097 -10.59 19.11 33.98
CA LEU A 1097 -11.94 19.65 34.18
C LEU A 1097 -12.09 20.30 35.56
N LYS A 1098 -11.57 19.67 36.62
CA LYS A 1098 -11.53 20.23 37.98
C LYS A 1098 -10.64 21.48 38.08
N GLU A 1099 -9.48 21.49 37.41
CA GLU A 1099 -8.60 22.67 37.34
C GLU A 1099 -9.24 23.86 36.61
N LYS A 1100 -10.14 23.61 35.64
CA LYS A 1100 -10.99 24.61 34.99
C LYS A 1100 -12.25 24.99 35.78
N GLY A 1101 -12.47 24.41 36.96
CA GLY A 1101 -13.68 24.64 37.77
C GLY A 1101 -14.96 24.03 37.17
N LEU A 1102 -14.85 23.10 36.23
CA LEU A 1102 -15.99 22.46 35.57
C LEU A 1102 -16.54 21.30 36.41
N LYS A 1103 -17.85 21.37 36.70
CA LYS A 1103 -18.60 20.44 37.55
C LYS A 1103 -18.87 19.08 36.89
N TYR A 1104 -17.82 18.27 36.78
CA TYR A 1104 -17.83 16.90 36.25
C TYR A 1104 -17.09 15.93 37.17
N GLY A 1105 -17.59 14.70 37.24
CA GLY A 1105 -16.93 13.59 37.94
C GLY A 1105 -17.10 12.27 37.19
N ILE A 1106 -16.27 11.28 37.52
CA ILE A 1106 -16.38 9.93 36.97
C ILE A 1106 -17.58 9.22 37.63
N ALA A 1107 -18.54 8.78 36.83
CA ALA A 1107 -19.82 8.26 37.30
C ALA A 1107 -19.97 6.74 37.14
N ALA A 1108 -19.50 6.18 36.03
CA ALA A 1108 -19.67 4.76 35.70
C ALA A 1108 -18.52 4.23 34.82
N GLU A 1109 -18.33 2.92 34.80
CA GLU A 1109 -17.38 2.25 33.90
C GLU A 1109 -17.96 0.98 33.26
N HIS A 1110 -17.29 0.48 32.23
CA HIS A 1110 -17.51 -0.84 31.66
C HIS A 1110 -16.19 -1.37 31.09
N ALA A 1111 -15.36 -1.93 31.97
CA ALA A 1111 -14.02 -2.41 31.64
C ALA A 1111 -14.01 -3.40 30.46
N HIS A 1112 -15.07 -4.22 30.33
CA HIS A 1112 -15.20 -5.19 29.23
C HIS A 1112 -15.41 -4.55 27.83
N SER A 1113 -15.66 -3.24 27.74
CA SER A 1113 -15.69 -2.50 26.45
C SER A 1113 -14.64 -1.38 26.37
N CYS A 1114 -13.69 -1.33 27.30
CA CYS A 1114 -12.75 -0.21 27.48
C CYS A 1114 -13.45 1.17 27.40
N CYS A 1115 -14.52 1.34 28.18
CA CYS A 1115 -15.39 2.52 28.16
C CYS A 1115 -15.62 3.05 29.58
N ILE A 1116 -15.51 4.36 29.78
CA ILE A 1116 -15.71 5.05 31.07
C ILE A 1116 -16.58 6.29 30.84
N LEU A 1117 -17.42 6.62 31.81
CA LEU A 1117 -18.37 7.73 31.77
C LEU A 1117 -18.00 8.81 32.78
N LEU A 1118 -17.73 10.03 32.30
CA LEU A 1118 -17.83 11.23 33.13
C LEU A 1118 -19.24 11.81 32.97
N ALA A 1119 -19.80 12.33 34.06
CA ALA A 1119 -21.11 12.99 34.08
C ALA A 1119 -21.01 14.37 34.73
N SER A 1120 -21.86 15.30 34.28
CA SER A 1120 -22.03 16.58 34.97
C SER A 1120 -22.74 16.38 36.30
N GLU A 1121 -22.35 17.16 37.33
CA GLU A 1121 -23.00 17.15 38.66
C GLU A 1121 -24.52 17.44 38.62
N ARG A 1122 -25.08 17.92 37.49
CA ARG A 1122 -26.54 17.95 37.22
C ARG A 1122 -27.22 16.59 37.43
N PHE A 1123 -26.47 15.49 37.28
CA PHE A 1123 -26.93 14.11 37.47
C PHE A 1123 -26.38 13.49 38.76
N TYR A 1124 -25.92 14.30 39.73
CA TYR A 1124 -25.48 13.88 41.05
C TYR A 1124 -26.47 14.43 42.11
N VAL A 1125 -27.36 13.56 42.59
CA VAL A 1125 -28.49 13.90 43.47
C VAL A 1125 -28.51 12.94 44.64
N ASP A 1126 -28.79 13.43 45.86
CA ASP A 1126 -28.80 12.63 47.10
C ASP A 1126 -27.54 11.75 47.27
N GLU A 1127 -26.37 12.37 47.01
CA GLU A 1127 -25.02 11.77 47.02
C GLU A 1127 -24.81 10.62 46.01
N LYS A 1128 -25.69 10.47 45.01
CA LYS A 1128 -25.69 9.37 44.03
C LYS A 1128 -25.73 9.87 42.60
N TRP A 1129 -25.09 9.12 41.71
CA TRP A 1129 -25.21 9.34 40.27
C TRP A 1129 -26.55 8.82 39.74
N HIS A 1130 -27.18 9.57 38.84
CA HIS A 1130 -28.43 9.24 38.15
C HIS A 1130 -28.21 9.22 36.62
N THR A 1131 -27.30 8.35 36.17
CA THR A 1131 -26.96 8.24 34.73
C THR A 1131 -28.03 7.52 33.92
N LEU A 1132 -28.88 6.69 34.56
CA LEU A 1132 -29.98 5.98 33.92
C LEU A 1132 -31.07 6.94 33.37
N ILE A 1133 -31.86 6.44 32.42
CA ILE A 1133 -32.95 7.18 31.75
C ILE A 1133 -34.28 6.56 32.16
N ASP A 1134 -35.24 7.36 32.63
CA ASP A 1134 -36.64 6.93 32.70
C ASP A 1134 -37.29 7.09 31.32
N TYR A 1135 -37.28 5.99 30.56
CA TYR A 1135 -37.90 5.93 29.24
C TYR A 1135 -39.41 6.14 29.27
N LYS A 1136 -40.11 5.78 30.35
CA LYS A 1136 -41.56 5.97 30.45
C LYS A 1136 -41.86 7.47 30.64
N LYS A 1137 -41.17 8.10 31.58
CA LYS A 1137 -41.32 9.52 31.87
C LYS A 1137 -40.86 10.42 30.72
N PHE A 1138 -39.86 10.00 29.93
CA PHE A 1138 -39.49 10.68 28.68
C PHE A 1138 -40.66 10.76 27.68
N PHE A 1139 -41.38 9.65 27.45
CA PHE A 1139 -42.54 9.68 26.54
C PHE A 1139 -43.72 10.46 27.13
N GLU A 1140 -43.95 10.35 28.44
CA GLU A 1140 -45.03 11.10 29.11
C GLU A 1140 -44.79 12.63 29.01
N LEU A 1141 -43.56 13.11 29.26
CA LEU A 1141 -43.21 14.53 29.08
C LEU A 1141 -43.28 14.99 27.62
N LEU A 1142 -42.93 14.12 26.67
CA LEU A 1142 -43.00 14.41 25.23
C LEU A 1142 -44.45 14.48 24.72
N GLU A 1143 -45.33 13.61 25.23
CA GLU A 1143 -46.76 13.60 24.92
C GLU A 1143 -47.49 14.77 25.60
N GLU A 1144 -47.13 15.14 26.84
CA GLU A 1144 -47.73 16.25 27.59
C GLU A 1144 -47.30 17.64 27.08
N ARG A 1145 -46.00 17.82 26.79
CA ARG A 1145 -45.40 19.15 26.57
C ARG A 1145 -44.81 19.37 25.18
N GLY A 1146 -44.68 18.31 24.38
CA GLY A 1146 -44.05 18.38 23.06
C GLY A 1146 -42.53 18.47 23.10
N ALA A 1147 -41.92 18.49 21.91
CA ALA A 1147 -40.47 18.45 21.73
C ALA A 1147 -39.76 19.68 22.31
N GLY A 1148 -38.83 19.45 23.25
CA GLY A 1148 -37.92 20.46 23.77
C GLY A 1148 -38.41 21.25 24.99
N ASN A 1149 -39.65 21.03 25.45
CA ASN A 1149 -40.27 21.77 26.56
C ASN A 1149 -40.09 21.08 27.94
N PHE A 1150 -39.05 20.26 28.10
CA PHE A 1150 -38.69 19.57 29.33
C PHE A 1150 -37.18 19.34 29.40
N THR A 1151 -36.66 19.20 30.61
CA THR A 1151 -35.22 19.15 30.89
C THR A 1151 -34.68 17.70 31.01
N PRO A 1152 -33.38 17.46 30.73
CA PRO A 1152 -32.70 16.19 30.96
C PRO A 1152 -32.83 15.63 32.39
N GLU A 1153 -32.92 16.52 33.37
CA GLU A 1153 -33.08 16.21 34.78
C GLU A 1153 -34.48 15.64 35.09
N GLU A 1154 -35.52 16.11 34.40
CA GLU A 1154 -36.90 15.67 34.66
C GLU A 1154 -37.15 14.19 34.33
N TYR A 1155 -36.36 13.58 33.42
CA TYR A 1155 -36.46 12.16 33.05
C TYR A 1155 -35.25 11.31 33.47
N MET A 1156 -34.56 11.72 34.54
CA MET A 1156 -33.60 10.85 35.24
C MET A 1156 -34.26 9.57 35.74
N GLY A 1157 -33.58 8.44 35.53
CA GLY A 1157 -34.01 7.14 36.06
C GLY A 1157 -33.65 6.95 37.54
N ALA A 1158 -33.78 5.70 37.99
CA ALA A 1158 -33.24 5.25 39.28
C ALA A 1158 -31.73 5.54 39.39
N PRO A 1159 -31.17 5.58 40.62
CA PRO A 1159 -29.72 5.72 40.82
C PRO A 1159 -28.92 4.70 39.99
N THR A 1160 -27.76 5.11 39.49
CA THR A 1160 -26.84 4.26 38.75
C THR A 1160 -26.48 3.03 39.59
N PRO A 1161 -26.64 1.79 39.08
CA PRO A 1161 -26.45 0.59 39.89
C PRO A 1161 -25.03 0.47 40.43
N GLU A 1162 -24.87 -0.05 41.64
CA GLU A 1162 -23.57 -0.13 42.32
C GLU A 1162 -22.50 -0.86 41.47
N TRP A 1163 -22.85 -1.98 40.84
CA TRP A 1163 -21.97 -2.72 39.92
C TRP A 1163 -21.60 -1.97 38.62
N ALA A 1164 -22.30 -0.88 38.30
CA ALA A 1164 -22.00 0.00 37.17
C ALA A 1164 -21.13 1.22 37.55
N LEU A 1165 -21.04 1.54 38.85
CA LEU A 1165 -20.26 2.68 39.35
C LEU A 1165 -18.75 2.46 39.15
N TRP A 1166 -18.01 3.58 39.19
CA TRP A 1166 -16.56 3.62 39.13
C TRP A 1166 -15.89 2.74 40.21
N GLY A 1167 -14.99 1.85 39.79
CA GLY A 1167 -14.25 0.92 40.64
C GLY A 1167 -14.81 -0.51 40.64
N ASN A 1168 -16.04 -0.73 40.16
CA ASN A 1168 -16.75 -2.01 40.22
C ASN A 1168 -16.76 -2.79 38.89
N GLY A 1169 -15.99 -2.36 37.89
CA GLY A 1169 -15.76 -3.05 36.61
C GLY A 1169 -16.90 -2.96 35.58
N GLY A 1170 -18.12 -2.66 36.04
CA GLY A 1170 -19.25 -2.26 35.18
C GLY A 1170 -20.15 -3.38 34.66
N PHE A 1171 -19.80 -4.65 34.91
CA PHE A 1171 -20.44 -5.81 34.26
C PHE A 1171 -21.70 -6.26 35.01
N ASP A 1172 -22.79 -6.53 34.28
CA ASP A 1172 -24.08 -6.92 34.88
C ASP A 1172 -23.97 -8.29 35.60
N PRO A 1173 -24.22 -8.37 36.92
CA PRO A 1173 -24.07 -9.62 37.70
C PRO A 1173 -25.11 -10.70 37.35
N ARG A 1174 -26.10 -10.41 36.50
CA ARG A 1174 -27.10 -11.38 35.99
C ARG A 1174 -26.60 -12.18 34.77
N ASP A 1175 -25.41 -11.85 34.27
CA ASP A 1175 -24.79 -12.42 33.07
C ASP A 1175 -23.43 -13.08 33.34
N ASP A 1176 -23.12 -14.11 32.54
CA ASP A 1176 -21.86 -14.85 32.61
C ASP A 1176 -20.79 -14.24 31.71
N ARG A 1177 -19.71 -13.72 32.30
CA ARG A 1177 -18.49 -13.38 31.55
C ARG A 1177 -17.82 -14.68 31.07
N VAL A 1178 -17.49 -14.77 29.78
CA VAL A 1178 -16.94 -15.99 29.16
C VAL A 1178 -15.72 -15.73 28.28
N ASP A 1179 -14.84 -16.73 28.19
CA ASP A 1179 -13.64 -16.71 27.33
C ASP A 1179 -13.95 -17.05 25.85
N ARG A 1180 -12.92 -16.98 24.99
CA ARG A 1180 -13.04 -17.35 23.57
C ARG A 1180 -13.42 -18.82 23.33
N LYS A 1181 -13.27 -19.70 24.32
CA LYS A 1181 -13.69 -21.12 24.29
C LYS A 1181 -15.06 -21.33 24.94
N GLY A 1182 -15.71 -20.27 25.43
CA GLY A 1182 -17.03 -20.31 26.06
C GLY A 1182 -17.06 -20.76 27.52
N ARG A 1183 -15.89 -20.88 28.17
CA ARG A 1183 -15.75 -21.17 29.60
C ARG A 1183 -16.05 -19.91 30.41
N LYS A 1184 -16.61 -20.03 31.62
CA LYS A 1184 -16.78 -18.87 32.52
C LYS A 1184 -15.41 -18.28 32.88
N ILE A 1185 -15.35 -16.96 32.98
CA ILE A 1185 -14.25 -16.20 33.58
C ILE A 1185 -14.79 -15.70 34.92
N GLU A 1186 -14.21 -16.17 36.01
CA GLU A 1186 -14.49 -15.62 37.34
C GLU A 1186 -14.00 -14.16 37.40
N ALA A 1187 -14.75 -13.30 38.08
CA ALA A 1187 -14.36 -11.90 38.25
C ALA A 1187 -13.23 -11.82 39.28
N SER A 1188 -12.10 -11.26 38.84
CA SER A 1188 -10.93 -10.89 39.65
C SER A 1188 -11.03 -9.45 40.12
#